data_AF-A0A3N0ZRB0-F1
#
_entry.id   AF-A0A3N0ZRB0-F1
#
_cell.length_a   1.000
_cell.length_b   1.000
_cell.length_c   1.000
_cell.angle_alpha   90.00
_cell.angle_beta   90.00
_cell.angle_gamma   90.00
#
_symmetry.space_group_name_H-M   'P 1'
#
loop_
_entity.id
_entity.type
_entity.pdbx_description
1 polymer ?
#
loop_
_entity_poly.entity_id
_entity_poly.type
_entity_poly.pdbx_seq_one_letter_code
_entity_poly.pdbx_strand_id
1 'polypeptide(L)'
;MDAIFIRTHLFNKKIIEHIKQISLLIENVFVVYDQTNRDAFPDIGVPVIPFTVEDYENSGYPIATLEQIYELPTPPPLGSRSAAIYFNPEYAQLLAMKKLDEQGKKYDNYWYYEYDVLFNGNIRHFFSLCSKNNADLLTTNIRQFPFEPTFKKFWNMLSFQLEDEKQQLAMYGPLWRASRRFMEILDNEYKSGKHGYYETIIPTLAVMNDMTIADINSIALMYNPLTFNGDAIKKFWSQEFVNNMTNMLFHPVRPNQSAFLFATGYISDVSHFDRYINWIKYYWSKKDLLGTRNLVIIDDGSDIKKISKLKNYVSELAIPFEIYNAEELPDSLIEGINWIRFNKHLGRINLYTNPGWWRSFSFASVLLEKYNYDKVIHLESDTFIISVKLFKFIYEDKSGWTTLWSNYCKFPETCVQIIQKKNIKPLRYVYDNPSLWSKAKTNSWFIAEFVLPFTNIVKSFVGDRYGEDWCPEIPANADYAANMGTLTDMGDPEKRVQPKIKYLMQILNLNDNNNGHNNSNKKIIEDKFDDIWEKCKLYNIEQKKEEFVPLLKILDKMPKKINALEIGFCDGGTSRGFCEIFDNVYSIDISNPHKTWGMLMEEKSNWHCFSADSHSQETYEMIKSLGLRFNFIFIDGDHTEEGVKKDFEMYKDFLEDDGIIAFHDILDTNYHRKENCYVSKFWKNLRTKEFYKNEIIWTEGRNPDFLSHISNKEWGGIGYLDKICKEERMKRNKGLTAHHSGAAGDIVYAIPTFKKLGIKNIILDPSKRYGPEMSFRPWLDEKICNSLKPFLESQGYNVIISKTDTVWDYDFDIFRNCGFNMEVMHIALMQATAMEVDINLSEAWINIENPNPVADIVINWTPRWHNNNFNAWDHLLNDYSQKKIIYVGLKEDYDKFLSQYRSLDFIKFQDTENIYDMARIIAGAKIFIGNQSLAYAIAEGL
;
A
#
# COMPACT_ATOMS: atom_id res chain seq x y z
N MET A 1 14.90 -26.64 -14.36
CA MET A 1 13.49 -26.78 -13.97
C MET A 1 13.42 -26.95 -12.46
N ASP A 2 12.51 -26.22 -11.84
CA ASP A 2 12.37 -26.19 -10.38
C ASP A 2 11.15 -27.01 -9.96
N ALA A 3 11.26 -27.71 -8.83
CA ALA A 3 10.14 -28.32 -8.11
C ALA A 3 9.82 -27.50 -6.87
N ILE A 4 8.55 -27.16 -6.65
CA ILE A 4 8.12 -26.38 -5.49
C ILE A 4 7.41 -27.28 -4.50
N PHE A 5 8.00 -27.46 -3.32
CA PHE A 5 7.42 -28.25 -2.25
C PHE A 5 6.81 -27.35 -1.19
N ILE A 6 5.47 -27.30 -1.16
CA ILE A 6 4.72 -26.62 -0.12
C ILE A 6 4.52 -27.60 1.03
N ARG A 7 5.21 -27.39 2.16
CA ARG A 7 5.10 -28.25 3.34
C ARG A 7 3.88 -27.83 4.16
N THR A 8 3.05 -28.78 4.58
CA THR A 8 1.96 -28.54 5.53
C THR A 8 1.69 -29.75 6.44
N HIS A 9 1.15 -29.50 7.62
CA HIS A 9 0.67 -30.51 8.57
C HIS A 9 -0.85 -30.39 8.84
N LEU A 10 -1.53 -29.44 8.17
CA LEU A 10 -2.97 -29.23 8.29
C LEU A 10 -3.58 -28.69 6.99
N PHE A 11 -4.82 -29.07 6.72
CA PHE A 11 -5.60 -28.52 5.61
C PHE A 11 -6.75 -27.67 6.16
N ASN A 12 -6.66 -26.36 5.97
CA ASN A 12 -7.77 -25.44 6.20
C ASN A 12 -8.11 -24.69 4.89
N LYS A 13 -9.29 -24.05 4.85
CA LYS A 13 -9.79 -23.39 3.65
C LYS A 13 -8.79 -22.36 3.07
N LYS A 14 -8.14 -21.56 3.92
CA LYS A 14 -7.17 -20.54 3.48
C LYS A 14 -5.91 -21.16 2.87
N ILE A 15 -5.37 -22.21 3.49
CA ILE A 15 -4.19 -22.93 2.99
C ILE A 15 -4.50 -23.57 1.63
N ILE A 16 -5.67 -24.20 1.51
CA ILE A 16 -6.09 -24.82 0.24
C ILE A 16 -6.23 -23.77 -0.86
N GLU A 17 -6.86 -22.63 -0.58
CA GLU A 17 -6.99 -21.53 -1.54
C GLU A 17 -5.63 -20.98 -1.96
N HIS A 18 -4.70 -20.79 -1.01
CA HIS A 18 -3.35 -20.31 -1.29
C HIS A 18 -2.57 -21.28 -2.18
N ILE A 19 -2.60 -22.58 -1.87
CA ILE A 19 -1.94 -23.62 -2.68
C ILE A 19 -2.51 -23.63 -4.11
N LYS A 20 -3.84 -23.55 -4.25
CA LYS A 20 -4.51 -23.51 -5.57
C LYS A 20 -4.11 -22.28 -6.38
N GLN A 21 -3.97 -21.12 -5.74
CA GLN A 21 -3.52 -19.90 -6.42
C GLN A 21 -2.09 -20.03 -6.95
N ILE A 22 -1.18 -20.58 -6.15
CA ILE A 22 0.21 -20.82 -6.58
C ILE A 22 0.23 -21.82 -7.75
N SER A 23 -0.53 -22.92 -7.65
CA SER A 23 -0.54 -23.97 -8.68
C SER A 23 -1.18 -23.56 -10.01
N LEU A 24 -2.03 -22.53 -10.02
CA LEU A 24 -2.57 -21.96 -11.27
C LEU A 24 -1.50 -21.15 -12.04
N LEU A 25 -0.49 -20.65 -11.33
CA LEU A 25 0.49 -19.72 -11.87
C LEU A 25 1.83 -20.40 -12.18
N ILE A 26 2.13 -21.51 -11.51
CA ILE A 26 3.44 -22.16 -11.55
C ILE A 26 3.29 -23.66 -11.77
N GLU A 27 4.11 -24.20 -12.67
CA GLU A 27 4.17 -25.63 -12.97
C GLU A 27 5.02 -26.37 -11.92
N ASN A 28 4.78 -27.67 -11.71
CA ASN A 28 5.54 -28.54 -10.79
C ASN A 28 5.45 -28.17 -9.29
N VAL A 29 4.25 -27.80 -8.83
CA VAL A 29 3.94 -27.61 -7.41
C VAL A 29 3.50 -28.94 -6.79
N PHE A 30 4.12 -29.32 -5.67
CA PHE A 30 3.78 -30.51 -4.87
C PHE A 30 3.54 -30.11 -3.42
N VAL A 31 2.59 -30.79 -2.77
CA VAL A 31 2.36 -30.61 -1.35
C VAL A 31 3.02 -31.74 -0.58
N VAL A 32 3.97 -31.41 0.30
CA VAL A 32 4.64 -32.38 1.18
C VAL A 32 3.88 -32.41 2.50
N TYR A 33 3.15 -33.50 2.76
CA TYR A 33 2.17 -33.57 3.84
C TYR A 33 2.57 -34.54 4.95
N ASP A 34 2.57 -34.04 6.19
CA ASP A 34 2.80 -34.83 7.40
C ASP A 34 1.52 -35.62 7.77
N GLN A 35 1.54 -36.94 7.57
CA GLN A 35 0.41 -37.83 7.85
C GLN A 35 0.26 -38.24 9.32
N THR A 36 1.07 -37.69 10.23
CA THR A 36 0.96 -38.06 11.66
C THR A 36 -0.35 -37.64 12.31
N ASN A 37 -1.06 -36.68 11.71
CA ASN A 37 -2.44 -36.34 12.03
C ASN A 37 -3.40 -37.04 11.06
N ARG A 38 -4.07 -38.08 11.53
CA ARG A 38 -4.99 -38.93 10.75
C ARG A 38 -6.13 -38.11 10.13
N ASP A 39 -6.23 -38.12 8.80
CA ASP A 39 -7.44 -38.33 7.98
C ASP A 39 -7.14 -38.13 6.48
N ALA A 40 -8.04 -38.60 5.61
CA ALA A 40 -7.92 -38.48 4.15
C ALA A 40 -7.67 -37.02 3.71
N PHE A 41 -6.70 -36.79 2.83
CA PHE A 41 -6.41 -35.45 2.32
C PHE A 41 -7.46 -35.02 1.28
N PRO A 42 -7.95 -33.76 1.33
CA PRO A 42 -8.92 -33.25 0.38
C PRO A 42 -8.33 -33.17 -1.04
N ASP A 43 -9.19 -33.25 -2.07
CA ASP A 43 -8.76 -32.95 -3.44
C ASP A 43 -8.44 -31.46 -3.59
N ILE A 44 -7.14 -31.16 -3.55
CA ILE A 44 -6.59 -29.81 -3.65
C ILE A 44 -6.13 -29.47 -5.07
N GLY A 45 -6.26 -30.38 -6.04
CA GLY A 45 -5.87 -30.14 -7.44
C GLY A 45 -4.37 -30.12 -7.71
N VAL A 46 -3.54 -30.45 -6.71
CA VAL A 46 -2.08 -30.63 -6.84
C VAL A 46 -1.62 -31.96 -6.25
N PRO A 47 -0.53 -32.57 -6.76
CA PRO A 47 -0.02 -33.82 -6.21
C PRO A 47 0.40 -33.66 -4.74
N VAL A 48 -0.10 -34.55 -3.89
CA VAL A 48 0.29 -34.65 -2.47
C VAL A 48 1.30 -35.78 -2.32
N ILE A 49 2.44 -35.49 -1.72
CA ILE A 49 3.47 -36.45 -1.35
C ILE A 49 3.40 -36.63 0.17
N PRO A 50 2.72 -37.69 0.65
CA PRO A 50 2.64 -37.93 2.07
C PRO A 50 3.95 -38.50 2.63
N PHE A 51 4.19 -38.19 3.89
CA PHE A 51 5.25 -38.82 4.68
C PHE A 51 4.78 -39.06 6.12
N THR A 52 5.33 -40.10 6.73
CA THR A 52 5.01 -40.58 8.07
C THR A 52 6.28 -40.60 8.93
N VAL A 53 6.12 -40.83 10.25
CA VAL A 53 7.27 -41.11 11.14
C VAL A 53 8.01 -42.37 10.68
N GLU A 54 7.33 -43.35 10.10
CA GLU A 54 7.95 -44.57 9.60
C GLU A 54 8.82 -44.31 8.36
N ASP A 55 8.40 -43.40 7.46
CA ASP A 55 9.26 -42.94 6.36
C ASP A 55 10.55 -42.29 6.90
N TYR A 56 10.46 -41.55 8.02
CA TYR A 56 11.61 -40.97 8.71
C TYR A 56 12.50 -42.03 9.33
N GLU A 57 11.95 -43.00 10.07
CA GLU A 57 12.71 -44.09 10.69
C GLU A 57 13.44 -44.96 9.66
N ASN A 58 12.83 -45.18 8.49
CA ASN A 58 13.42 -45.96 7.39
C ASN A 58 14.41 -45.16 6.52
N SER A 59 14.52 -43.85 6.70
CA SER A 59 15.38 -42.98 5.87
C SER A 59 16.89 -43.21 6.09
N GLY A 60 17.26 -43.73 7.26
CA GLY A 60 18.65 -43.81 7.72
C GLY A 60 19.20 -42.49 8.27
N TYR A 61 18.36 -41.46 8.44
CA TYR A 61 18.78 -40.19 9.03
C TYR A 61 18.71 -40.23 10.58
N PRO A 62 19.57 -39.49 11.29
CA PRO A 62 19.49 -39.40 12.75
C PRO A 62 18.22 -38.70 13.22
N ILE A 63 17.61 -39.24 14.28
CA ILE A 63 16.40 -38.70 14.91
C ILE A 63 16.80 -37.93 16.16
N ALA A 64 16.34 -36.68 16.28
CA ALA A 64 16.60 -35.84 17.45
C ALA A 64 16.08 -36.47 18.75
N THR A 65 16.87 -36.37 19.82
CA THR A 65 16.45 -36.82 21.15
C THR A 65 15.41 -35.85 21.74
N LEU A 66 14.62 -36.33 22.71
CA LEU A 66 13.67 -35.47 23.44
C LEU A 66 14.38 -34.25 24.09
N GLU A 67 15.59 -34.45 24.61
CA GLU A 67 16.40 -33.39 25.21
C GLU A 67 16.74 -32.29 24.19
N GLN A 68 17.16 -32.66 22.97
CA GLN A 68 17.41 -31.70 21.89
C GLN A 68 16.14 -30.95 21.49
N ILE A 69 14.98 -31.60 21.50
CA ILE A 69 13.69 -30.99 21.18
C ILE A 69 13.25 -29.96 22.24
N TYR A 70 13.56 -30.18 23.53
CA TYR A 70 13.20 -29.24 24.60
C TYR A 70 13.99 -27.93 24.58
N GLU A 71 15.16 -27.92 23.94
CA GLU A 71 16.03 -26.74 23.83
C GLU A 71 15.59 -25.73 22.75
N LEU A 72 14.54 -26.07 21.98
CA LEU A 72 13.93 -25.22 20.97
C LEU A 72 13.28 -23.96 21.59
N PRO A 73 13.23 -22.81 20.86
CA PRO A 73 12.54 -21.59 21.33
C PRO A 73 11.06 -21.80 21.64
N THR A 74 10.42 -22.73 20.92
CA THR A 74 9.02 -23.12 21.07
C THR A 74 8.92 -24.64 20.92
N PRO A 75 9.12 -25.41 22.00
CA PRO A 75 9.05 -26.87 21.93
C PRO A 75 7.62 -27.31 21.56
N PRO A 76 7.47 -28.34 20.70
CA PRO A 76 6.16 -28.87 20.33
C PRO A 76 5.45 -29.50 21.55
N PRO A 77 4.11 -29.62 21.54
CA PRO A 77 3.35 -30.17 22.66
C PRO A 77 3.83 -31.59 23.05
N LEU A 78 3.97 -31.80 24.37
CA LEU A 78 4.52 -33.01 25.00
C LEU A 78 3.87 -34.31 24.51
N GLY A 79 4.70 -35.28 24.07
CA GLY A 79 4.33 -36.69 23.94
C GLY A 79 4.09 -37.23 22.53
N SER A 80 4.26 -36.45 21.45
CA SER A 80 4.06 -36.96 20.10
C SER A 80 5.35 -37.51 19.47
N ARG A 81 5.30 -38.73 18.92
CA ARG A 81 6.36 -39.28 18.04
C ARG A 81 6.65 -38.36 16.83
N SER A 82 5.74 -37.45 16.51
CA SER A 82 5.89 -36.44 15.44
C SER A 82 6.81 -35.27 15.81
N ALA A 83 7.18 -35.07 17.08
CA ALA A 83 8.06 -33.97 17.49
C ALA A 83 9.41 -33.95 16.75
N ALA A 84 9.95 -35.13 16.40
CA ALA A 84 11.18 -35.24 15.62
C ALA A 84 11.05 -34.71 14.18
N ILE A 85 9.85 -34.79 13.57
CA ILE A 85 9.57 -34.26 12.23
C ILE A 85 9.64 -32.72 12.23
N TYR A 86 9.31 -32.08 13.36
CA TYR A 86 9.39 -30.62 13.49
C TYR A 86 10.83 -30.11 13.69
N PHE A 87 11.74 -30.97 14.15
CA PHE A 87 13.13 -30.60 14.38
C PHE A 87 13.95 -30.56 13.09
N ASN A 88 13.71 -31.50 12.16
CA ASN A 88 14.32 -31.57 10.83
C ASN A 88 13.25 -31.61 9.72
N PRO A 89 12.62 -30.47 9.39
CA PRO A 89 11.60 -30.40 8.35
C PRO A 89 12.13 -30.72 6.94
N GLU A 90 13.43 -30.55 6.71
CA GLU A 90 14.13 -30.80 5.45
C GLU A 90 14.20 -32.29 5.08
N TYR A 91 14.10 -33.21 6.05
CA TYR A 91 14.10 -34.64 5.77
C TYR A 91 12.90 -35.05 4.90
N ALA A 92 11.72 -34.48 5.19
CA ALA A 92 10.52 -34.68 4.37
C ALA A 92 10.76 -34.23 2.92
N GLN A 93 11.55 -33.17 2.72
CA GLN A 93 11.90 -32.65 1.41
C GLN A 93 12.81 -33.60 0.63
N LEU A 94 13.83 -34.17 1.30
CA LEU A 94 14.73 -35.15 0.71
C LEU A 94 13.99 -36.44 0.32
N LEU A 95 13.08 -36.89 1.18
CA LEU A 95 12.23 -38.06 0.90
C LEU A 95 11.26 -37.79 -0.26
N ALA A 96 10.68 -36.59 -0.34
CA ALA A 96 9.83 -36.19 -1.46
C ALA A 96 10.59 -36.15 -2.79
N MET A 97 11.83 -35.63 -2.79
CA MET A 97 12.72 -35.67 -3.94
C MET A 97 12.96 -37.12 -4.43
N LYS A 98 13.28 -38.04 -3.52
CA LYS A 98 13.51 -39.46 -3.87
C LYS A 98 12.27 -40.14 -4.45
N LYS A 99 11.09 -39.90 -3.86
CA LYS A 99 9.80 -40.42 -4.39
C LYS A 99 9.52 -39.91 -5.81
N LEU A 100 9.94 -38.68 -6.15
CA LEU A 100 9.82 -38.16 -7.52
C LEU A 100 10.86 -38.75 -8.47
N ASP A 101 12.09 -38.98 -7.99
CA ASP A 101 13.14 -39.65 -8.77
C ASP A 101 12.74 -41.07 -9.18
N GLU A 102 12.10 -41.84 -8.28
CA GLU A 102 11.54 -43.17 -8.56
C GLU A 102 10.47 -43.13 -9.65
N GLN A 103 9.76 -42.01 -9.79
CA GLN A 103 8.77 -41.76 -10.84
C GLN A 103 9.39 -41.20 -12.13
N GLY A 104 10.72 -41.10 -12.20
CA GLY A 104 11.45 -40.54 -13.35
C GLY A 104 11.35 -39.01 -13.46
N LYS A 105 10.91 -38.30 -12.40
CA LYS A 105 10.77 -36.85 -12.36
C LYS A 105 11.95 -36.21 -11.62
N LYS A 106 12.96 -35.78 -12.38
CA LYS A 106 14.15 -35.11 -11.86
C LYS A 106 14.09 -33.62 -12.13
N TYR A 107 14.41 -32.81 -11.12
CA TYR A 107 14.46 -31.35 -11.19
C TYR A 107 15.87 -30.87 -10.87
N ASP A 108 16.23 -29.70 -11.38
CA ASP A 108 17.54 -29.08 -11.15
C ASP A 108 17.59 -28.43 -9.75
N ASN A 109 16.45 -27.92 -9.29
CA ASN A 109 16.30 -27.25 -8.02
C ASN A 109 15.02 -27.65 -7.29
N TYR A 110 15.07 -27.61 -5.96
CA TYR A 110 13.96 -27.96 -5.08
C TYR A 110 13.72 -26.84 -4.07
N TRP A 111 12.53 -26.26 -4.10
CA TRP A 111 12.09 -25.25 -3.14
C TRP A 111 11.41 -25.89 -1.94
N TYR A 112 11.76 -25.43 -0.75
CA TYR A 112 11.00 -25.60 0.49
C TYR A 112 10.18 -24.33 0.72
N TYR A 113 8.87 -24.47 0.86
CA TYR A 113 7.94 -23.37 1.09
C TYR A 113 7.00 -23.75 2.23
N GLU A 114 7.04 -23.04 3.37
CA GLU A 114 6.05 -23.26 4.44
C GLU A 114 4.68 -22.70 4.09
N TYR A 115 3.62 -23.46 4.38
CA TYR A 115 2.24 -23.12 4.02
C TYR A 115 1.74 -21.75 4.53
N ASP A 116 2.42 -21.16 5.50
CA ASP A 116 2.11 -19.87 6.11
C ASP A 116 3.02 -18.72 5.64
N VAL A 117 3.95 -18.96 4.70
CA VAL A 117 4.65 -17.89 3.98
C VAL A 117 3.70 -17.25 2.97
N LEU A 118 3.58 -15.92 3.02
CA LEU A 118 2.79 -15.13 2.07
C LEU A 118 3.69 -14.24 1.22
N PHE A 119 3.31 -13.99 -0.02
CA PHE A 119 3.96 -13.01 -0.88
C PHE A 119 2.92 -12.03 -1.42
N ASN A 120 3.09 -10.73 -1.17
CA ASN A 120 2.15 -9.69 -1.62
C ASN A 120 2.55 -9.07 -2.97
N GLY A 121 2.93 -9.92 -3.92
CA GLY A 121 3.31 -9.54 -5.26
C GLY A 121 2.94 -10.62 -6.26
N ASN A 122 3.42 -10.49 -7.49
CA ASN A 122 3.20 -11.53 -8.50
C ASN A 122 4.08 -12.76 -8.20
N ILE A 123 3.48 -13.82 -7.64
CA ILE A 123 4.21 -15.03 -7.23
C ILE A 123 4.93 -15.73 -8.41
N ARG A 124 4.37 -15.69 -9.62
CA ARG A 124 5.05 -16.21 -10.82
C ARG A 124 6.32 -15.41 -11.11
N HIS A 125 6.26 -14.08 -10.97
CA HIS A 125 7.41 -13.22 -11.14
C HIS A 125 8.48 -13.49 -10.07
N PHE A 126 8.07 -13.68 -8.81
CA PHE A 126 8.97 -14.05 -7.71
C PHE A 126 9.79 -15.30 -8.04
N PHE A 127 9.14 -16.43 -8.34
CA PHE A 127 9.86 -17.65 -8.67
C PHE A 127 10.68 -17.50 -9.96
N SER A 128 10.15 -16.81 -10.97
CA SER A 128 10.90 -16.56 -12.21
C SER A 128 12.18 -15.72 -12.00
N LEU A 129 12.17 -14.77 -11.06
CA LEU A 129 13.35 -13.99 -10.69
C LEU A 129 14.34 -14.86 -9.92
N CYS A 130 13.86 -15.58 -8.90
CA CYS A 130 14.70 -16.39 -8.04
C CYS A 130 15.34 -17.58 -8.75
N SER A 131 14.66 -18.19 -9.74
CA SER A 131 15.23 -19.27 -10.56
C SER A 131 16.39 -18.81 -11.46
N LYS A 132 16.62 -17.49 -11.63
CA LYS A 132 17.81 -16.98 -12.34
C LYS A 132 19.08 -17.01 -11.50
N ASN A 133 18.95 -17.12 -10.17
CA ASN A 133 20.10 -17.21 -9.29
C ASN A 133 20.57 -18.67 -9.21
N ASN A 134 21.82 -18.93 -9.58
CA ASN A 134 22.40 -20.27 -9.67
C ASN A 134 23.02 -20.79 -8.36
N ALA A 135 22.80 -20.12 -7.23
CA ALA A 135 23.30 -20.59 -5.94
C ALA A 135 22.83 -22.01 -5.62
N ASP A 136 23.65 -22.78 -4.94
CA ASP A 136 23.29 -24.11 -4.46
C ASP A 136 22.31 -24.08 -3.32
N LEU A 137 22.41 -23.05 -2.49
CA LEU A 137 21.45 -22.74 -1.44
C LEU A 137 21.04 -21.27 -1.59
N LEU A 138 19.79 -21.04 -1.99
CA LEU A 138 19.17 -19.71 -2.00
C LEU A 138 18.18 -19.65 -0.84
N THR A 139 18.44 -18.81 0.16
CA THR A 139 17.68 -18.81 1.42
C THR A 139 17.41 -17.39 1.93
N THR A 140 16.72 -17.26 3.06
CA THR A 140 16.48 -15.98 3.73
C THR A 140 17.35 -15.81 4.96
N ASN A 141 17.79 -14.58 5.19
CA ASN A 141 18.44 -14.06 6.39
C ASN A 141 19.68 -14.85 6.80
N ILE A 142 20.67 -14.91 5.91
CA ILE A 142 21.94 -15.57 6.18
C ILE A 142 22.69 -14.82 7.29
N ARG A 143 23.17 -15.58 8.28
CA ARG A 143 23.85 -15.08 9.49
C ARG A 143 25.16 -15.83 9.69
N GLN A 144 26.19 -15.12 10.17
CA GLN A 144 27.52 -15.67 10.44
C GLN A 144 27.99 -15.37 11.88
N PHE A 145 28.61 -16.35 12.53
CA PHE A 145 29.30 -16.15 13.83
C PHE A 145 30.54 -15.23 13.67
N PRO A 146 30.93 -14.38 14.65
CA PRO A 146 30.40 -14.20 16.01
C PRO A 146 29.26 -13.18 16.15
N PHE A 147 28.72 -12.65 15.05
CA PHE A 147 27.81 -11.51 15.07
C PHE A 147 26.39 -11.85 15.57
N GLU A 148 26.11 -13.13 15.88
CA GLU A 148 24.80 -13.63 16.32
C GLU A 148 24.91 -14.56 17.55
N PRO A 149 25.12 -14.01 18.77
CA PRO A 149 25.30 -14.80 19.99
C PRO A 149 24.08 -15.67 20.36
N THR A 150 22.89 -15.28 19.90
CA THR A 150 21.61 -15.96 20.13
C THR A 150 21.55 -17.33 19.45
N PHE A 151 22.28 -17.55 18.37
CA PHE A 151 22.35 -18.82 17.64
C PHE A 151 23.43 -19.78 18.17
N LYS A 152 24.29 -19.32 19.08
CA LYS A 152 25.38 -20.13 19.66
C LYS A 152 24.92 -21.47 20.22
N LYS A 153 23.75 -21.50 20.86
CA LYS A 153 23.20 -22.75 21.39
C LYS A 153 22.79 -23.76 20.30
N PHE A 154 22.41 -23.31 19.11
CA PHE A 154 22.01 -24.19 18.01
C PHE A 154 23.20 -24.73 17.23
N TRP A 155 24.30 -23.98 17.13
CA TRP A 155 25.56 -24.53 16.60
C TRP A 155 26.14 -25.59 17.53
N ASN A 156 25.95 -25.46 18.86
CA ASN A 156 26.34 -26.49 19.82
C ASN A 156 25.51 -27.79 19.69
N MET A 157 24.40 -27.78 18.95
CA MET A 157 23.61 -28.99 18.66
C MET A 157 24.12 -29.76 17.44
N LEU A 158 25.13 -29.26 16.73
CA LEU A 158 25.77 -30.01 15.65
C LEU A 158 26.47 -31.24 16.25
N SER A 159 26.15 -32.40 15.68
CA SER A 159 26.77 -33.70 16.04
C SER A 159 28.25 -33.84 15.68
N PHE A 160 28.83 -32.85 15.02
CA PHE A 160 30.20 -32.83 14.56
C PHE A 160 30.86 -31.49 14.92
N GLN A 161 32.19 -31.49 15.00
CA GLN A 161 32.95 -30.27 15.24
C GLN A 161 33.32 -29.58 13.94
N LEU A 162 33.33 -28.25 13.97
CA LEU A 162 33.76 -27.42 12.85
C LEU A 162 35.25 -27.12 12.99
N GLU A 163 35.95 -27.12 11.85
CA GLU A 163 37.39 -26.85 11.80
C GLU A 163 37.66 -25.34 11.80
N ASP A 164 36.73 -24.53 11.28
CA ASP A 164 36.82 -23.08 11.21
C ASP A 164 35.50 -22.44 11.70
N GLU A 165 35.61 -21.43 12.57
CA GLU A 165 34.46 -20.62 13.04
C GLU A 165 33.72 -19.95 11.88
N LYS A 166 34.38 -19.69 10.74
CA LYS A 166 33.73 -19.14 9.53
C LYS A 166 32.70 -20.08 8.92
N GLN A 167 32.75 -21.37 9.23
CA GLN A 167 31.78 -22.37 8.78
C GLN A 167 30.46 -22.29 9.58
N GLN A 168 30.43 -21.55 10.70
CA GLN A 168 29.22 -21.36 11.50
C GLN A 168 28.27 -20.37 10.85
N LEU A 169 27.47 -20.87 9.90
CA LEU A 169 26.37 -20.14 9.30
C LEU A 169 25.03 -20.56 9.88
N ALA A 170 24.09 -19.62 9.88
CA ALA A 170 22.68 -19.86 10.13
C ALA A 170 21.85 -19.18 9.04
N MET A 171 20.63 -19.66 8.83
CA MET A 171 19.63 -19.04 7.97
C MET A 171 18.32 -18.86 8.75
N TYR A 172 17.37 -18.15 8.18
CA TYR A 172 15.97 -18.25 8.58
C TYR A 172 15.23 -19.05 7.51
N GLY A 173 14.63 -20.18 7.91
CA GLY A 173 14.28 -21.27 6.99
C GLY A 173 12.84 -21.41 6.48
N PRO A 174 11.91 -20.44 6.56
CA PRO A 174 10.53 -20.69 6.11
C PRO A 174 10.39 -20.75 4.57
N LEU A 175 11.37 -20.25 3.82
CA LEU A 175 11.44 -20.33 2.36
C LEU A 175 12.90 -20.45 1.90
N TRP A 176 13.24 -21.51 1.17
CA TRP A 176 14.56 -21.69 0.58
C TRP A 176 14.55 -22.62 -0.64
N ARG A 177 15.59 -22.55 -1.48
CA ARG A 177 15.82 -23.41 -2.65
C ARG A 177 17.19 -24.08 -2.52
N ALA A 178 17.24 -25.38 -2.78
CA ALA A 178 18.51 -26.09 -2.96
C ALA A 178 18.67 -26.65 -4.38
N SER A 179 19.90 -26.64 -4.88
CA SER A 179 20.26 -27.36 -6.11
C SER A 179 20.23 -28.87 -5.86
N ARG A 180 19.98 -29.64 -6.92
CA ARG A 180 19.96 -31.10 -6.84
C ARG A 180 21.25 -31.68 -6.26
N ARG A 181 22.42 -31.18 -6.69
CA ARG A 181 23.71 -31.63 -6.17
C ARG A 181 23.83 -31.39 -4.66
N PHE A 182 23.31 -30.26 -4.17
CA PHE A 182 23.34 -29.96 -2.75
C PHE A 182 22.36 -30.84 -1.97
N MET A 183 21.19 -31.12 -2.52
CA MET A 183 20.25 -32.10 -1.93
C MET A 183 20.86 -33.50 -1.81
N GLU A 184 21.65 -33.94 -2.80
CA GLU A 184 22.35 -35.23 -2.77
C GLU A 184 23.49 -35.23 -1.72
N ILE A 185 24.18 -34.11 -1.53
CA ILE A 185 25.16 -33.93 -0.44
C ILE A 185 24.47 -34.02 0.92
N LEU A 186 23.36 -33.29 1.12
CA LEU A 186 22.59 -33.36 2.37
C LEU A 186 22.17 -34.80 2.68
N ASP A 187 21.63 -35.53 1.71
CA ASP A 187 21.27 -36.95 1.89
C ASP A 187 22.44 -37.81 2.40
N ASN A 188 23.62 -37.69 1.77
CA ASN A 188 24.80 -38.46 2.14
C ASN A 188 25.33 -38.08 3.52
N GLU A 189 25.36 -36.79 3.84
CA GLU A 189 25.84 -36.28 5.12
C GLU A 189 24.92 -36.71 6.27
N TYR A 190 23.60 -36.65 6.09
CA TYR A 190 22.66 -37.18 7.08
C TYR A 190 22.82 -38.69 7.27
N LYS A 191 22.94 -39.48 6.20
CA LYS A 191 23.20 -40.94 6.28
C LYS A 191 24.54 -41.29 6.94
N SER A 192 25.53 -40.39 6.89
CA SER A 192 26.81 -40.56 7.58
C SER A 192 26.70 -40.40 9.11
N GLY A 193 25.57 -39.90 9.61
CA GLY A 193 25.30 -39.65 11.02
C GLY A 193 25.35 -38.17 11.44
N LYS A 194 25.70 -37.26 10.53
CA LYS A 194 25.65 -35.81 10.82
C LYS A 194 24.20 -35.38 11.01
N HIS A 195 23.94 -34.62 12.06
CA HIS A 195 22.65 -34.02 12.41
C HIS A 195 22.84 -32.77 13.27
N GLY A 196 21.78 -31.96 13.35
CA GLY A 196 21.72 -30.68 14.07
C GLY A 196 20.43 -29.94 13.76
N TYR A 197 20.29 -28.71 14.26
CA TYR A 197 19.13 -27.86 13.98
C TYR A 197 19.15 -27.39 12.52
N TYR A 198 18.04 -27.53 11.78
CA TYR A 198 18.04 -27.39 10.32
C TYR A 198 18.54 -26.01 9.81
N GLU A 199 18.18 -24.93 10.51
CA GLU A 199 18.60 -23.57 10.16
C GLU A 199 20.10 -23.32 10.35
N THR A 200 20.80 -24.17 11.12
CA THR A 200 22.27 -24.09 11.28
C THR A 200 22.98 -25.15 10.45
N ILE A 201 22.51 -26.40 10.45
CA ILE A 201 23.21 -27.49 9.76
C ILE A 201 23.17 -27.34 8.23
N ILE A 202 22.07 -26.90 7.62
CA ILE A 202 21.96 -26.74 6.16
C ILE A 202 22.98 -25.73 5.63
N PRO A 203 23.00 -24.46 6.07
CA PRO A 203 23.98 -23.50 5.56
C PRO A 203 25.41 -23.86 5.95
N THR A 204 25.62 -24.52 7.10
CA THR A 204 26.94 -25.02 7.52
C THR A 204 27.47 -26.12 6.58
N LEU A 205 26.64 -27.12 6.25
CA LEU A 205 27.02 -28.20 5.33
C LEU A 205 27.23 -27.70 3.90
N ALA A 206 26.50 -26.66 3.48
CA ALA A 206 26.77 -25.98 2.21
C ALA A 206 28.20 -25.43 2.17
N VAL A 207 28.61 -24.64 3.18
CA VAL A 207 29.98 -24.08 3.23
C VAL A 207 31.04 -25.17 3.29
N MET A 208 30.83 -26.19 4.14
CA MET A 208 31.79 -27.29 4.29
C MET A 208 32.04 -28.10 3.01
N ASN A 209 31.06 -28.10 2.11
CA ASN A 209 31.13 -28.82 0.84
C ASN A 209 31.32 -27.86 -0.36
N ASP A 210 31.86 -26.65 -0.12
CA ASP A 210 32.14 -25.65 -1.15
C ASP A 210 30.93 -25.28 -2.03
N MET A 211 29.73 -25.32 -1.45
CA MET A 211 28.49 -24.95 -2.14
C MET A 211 28.29 -23.44 -2.10
N THR A 212 27.71 -22.91 -3.17
CA THR A 212 27.40 -21.47 -3.27
C THR A 212 26.13 -21.14 -2.50
N ILE A 213 26.18 -20.14 -1.63
CA ILE A 213 25.04 -19.70 -0.83
C ILE A 213 24.71 -18.26 -1.22
N ALA A 214 23.42 -17.98 -1.45
CA ALA A 214 22.93 -16.64 -1.71
C ALA A 214 21.70 -16.34 -0.85
N ASP A 215 21.56 -15.09 -0.47
CA ASP A 215 20.36 -14.59 0.18
C ASP A 215 19.33 -14.18 -0.89
N ILE A 216 18.04 -14.44 -0.71
CA ILE A 216 17.00 -13.98 -1.63
C ILE A 216 17.04 -12.44 -1.81
N ASN A 217 17.41 -11.69 -0.76
CA ASN A 217 17.59 -10.25 -0.84
C ASN A 217 18.76 -9.80 -1.75
N SER A 218 19.65 -10.72 -2.14
CA SER A 218 20.67 -10.44 -3.17
C SER A 218 20.10 -10.35 -4.59
N ILE A 219 18.86 -10.82 -4.80
CA ILE A 219 18.17 -10.74 -6.10
C ILE A 219 17.35 -9.45 -6.17
N ALA A 220 16.49 -9.23 -5.18
CA ALA A 220 15.77 -7.98 -4.95
C ALA A 220 15.38 -7.92 -3.47
N LEU A 221 15.11 -6.73 -2.93
CA LEU A 221 14.61 -6.60 -1.56
C LEU A 221 13.20 -7.20 -1.46
N MET A 222 13.15 -8.49 -1.11
CA MET A 222 11.94 -9.30 -1.08
C MET A 222 11.52 -9.63 0.33
N TYR A 223 12.34 -9.37 1.33
CA TYR A 223 11.93 -9.39 2.73
C TYR A 223 12.82 -8.48 3.56
N ASN A 224 12.39 -8.12 4.75
CA ASN A 224 13.22 -7.38 5.70
C ASN A 224 12.94 -7.88 7.13
N PRO A 225 13.68 -7.43 8.15
CA PRO A 225 13.43 -7.86 9.52
C PRO A 225 11.99 -7.63 10.00
N LEU A 226 11.23 -6.68 9.44
CA LEU A 226 9.81 -6.48 9.78
C LEU A 226 8.89 -7.54 9.17
N THR A 227 9.24 -8.07 8.00
CA THR A 227 8.44 -9.09 7.29
C THR A 227 8.92 -10.52 7.55
N PHE A 228 10.14 -10.70 8.07
CA PHE A 228 10.88 -11.97 8.22
C PHE A 228 11.69 -12.12 9.55
N ASN A 229 11.51 -11.28 10.57
CA ASN A 229 12.00 -11.54 11.93
C ASN A 229 10.91 -12.04 12.89
N GLY A 230 11.24 -13.09 13.63
CA GLY A 230 10.38 -13.74 14.61
C GLY A 230 9.77 -12.82 15.65
N ASP A 231 10.35 -11.64 15.91
CA ASP A 231 9.78 -10.64 16.83
C ASP A 231 9.01 -9.48 16.18
N ALA A 232 9.13 -9.29 14.86
CA ALA A 232 8.53 -8.17 14.16
C ALA A 232 7.29 -8.55 13.32
N ILE A 233 7.21 -9.79 12.84
CA ILE A 233 6.03 -10.33 12.11
C ILE A 233 4.95 -10.83 13.06
N LYS A 234 5.21 -10.62 14.34
CA LYS A 234 4.22 -10.64 15.37
C LYS A 234 3.13 -9.59 15.15
N LYS A 235 3.46 -8.49 14.46
CA LYS A 235 2.85 -7.17 14.66
C LYS A 235 1.79 -6.67 13.65
N PHE A 236 1.59 -7.22 12.46
CA PHE A 236 0.86 -6.48 11.42
C PHE A 236 -0.11 -7.30 10.57
N TRP A 237 -1.10 -7.96 11.19
CA TRP A 237 -2.29 -8.41 10.45
C TRP A 237 -3.34 -7.30 10.41
N SER A 238 -3.06 -6.22 9.69
CA SER A 238 -4.11 -5.52 8.95
C SER A 238 -3.85 -5.75 7.46
N GLN A 239 -4.88 -6.17 6.74
CA GLN A 239 -4.83 -6.37 5.28
C GLN A 239 -4.24 -5.12 4.57
N GLU A 240 -4.45 -3.96 5.17
CA GLU A 240 -3.94 -2.64 4.77
C GLU A 240 -2.40 -2.51 4.77
N PHE A 241 -1.68 -3.07 5.75
CA PHE A 241 -0.22 -3.01 5.81
C PHE A 241 0.42 -3.96 4.79
N VAL A 242 -0.17 -5.14 4.62
CA VAL A 242 0.21 -6.07 3.55
C VAL A 242 -0.01 -5.39 2.21
N ASN A 243 -1.20 -4.83 1.96
CA ASN A 243 -1.55 -4.15 0.71
C ASN A 243 -0.64 -2.93 0.38
N ASN A 244 -0.06 -2.27 1.38
CA ASN A 244 0.85 -1.14 1.19
C ASN A 244 2.31 -1.53 0.93
N MET A 245 2.69 -2.80 1.10
CA MET A 245 4.03 -3.31 0.79
C MET A 245 3.95 -4.29 -0.38
N THR A 246 4.27 -3.81 -1.58
CA THR A 246 4.28 -4.61 -2.81
C THR A 246 5.56 -5.43 -2.92
N ASN A 247 5.47 -6.67 -3.42
CA ASN A 247 6.60 -7.57 -3.70
C ASN A 247 7.44 -8.00 -2.47
N MET A 248 6.82 -8.09 -1.29
CA MET A 248 7.47 -8.59 -0.07
C MET A 248 6.94 -9.98 0.33
N LEU A 249 7.83 -10.81 0.85
CA LEU A 249 7.57 -12.06 1.54
C LEU A 249 7.26 -11.76 3.02
N PHE A 250 6.31 -12.50 3.58
CA PHE A 250 5.88 -12.44 4.98
C PHE A 250 5.82 -13.85 5.61
N HIS A 251 6.32 -14.03 6.84
CA HIS A 251 6.18 -15.29 7.59
C HIS A 251 5.65 -15.07 9.02
N PRO A 252 4.42 -15.45 9.40
CA PRO A 252 3.83 -15.07 10.68
C PRO A 252 4.46 -15.83 11.87
N VAL A 253 5.40 -15.21 12.59
CA VAL A 253 5.84 -15.69 13.93
C VAL A 253 5.04 -14.99 15.03
N ARG A 254 4.68 -15.71 16.12
CA ARG A 254 3.72 -15.26 17.16
C ARG A 254 4.32 -14.42 18.30
N PRO A 255 3.76 -13.24 18.70
CA PRO A 255 3.89 -12.55 20.00
C PRO A 255 4.95 -12.98 21.03
N ASN A 256 5.99 -12.24 21.45
CA ASN A 256 6.50 -12.43 22.82
C ASN A 256 5.75 -11.40 23.67
N GLN A 257 5.08 -11.85 24.72
CA GLN A 257 4.21 -11.01 25.54
C GLN A 257 5.06 -10.17 26.51
N SER A 258 5.56 -9.03 26.02
CA SER A 258 6.45 -8.16 26.80
C SER A 258 5.74 -6.95 27.41
N ALA A 259 4.57 -6.55 26.90
CA ALA A 259 3.85 -5.36 27.36
C ALA A 259 2.45 -5.67 27.90
N PHE A 260 2.06 -4.91 28.93
CA PHE A 260 0.73 -4.93 29.54
C PHE A 260 -0.04 -3.67 29.13
N LEU A 261 -1.01 -3.81 28.22
CA LEU A 261 -1.88 -2.71 27.80
C LEU A 261 -3.14 -2.65 28.68
N PHE A 262 -3.39 -1.49 29.28
CA PHE A 262 -4.62 -1.29 30.04
C PHE A 262 -5.24 0.08 29.88
N ALA A 263 -6.54 0.14 30.18
CA ALA A 263 -7.28 1.36 30.44
C ALA A 263 -7.96 1.27 31.81
N THR A 264 -8.20 2.41 32.44
CA THR A 264 -9.11 2.47 33.60
C THR A 264 -10.57 2.44 33.14
N GLY A 265 -11.44 1.84 33.96
CA GLY A 265 -12.86 1.69 33.64
C GLY A 265 -13.79 2.04 34.80
N TYR A 266 -14.98 2.51 34.42
CA TYR A 266 -16.18 2.56 35.24
C TYR A 266 -17.40 2.70 34.32
N ILE A 267 -18.46 1.96 34.60
CA ILE A 267 -19.73 1.94 33.85
C ILE A 267 -20.84 2.34 34.82
N SER A 268 -21.17 3.63 34.83
CA SER A 268 -22.37 4.12 35.49
C SER A 268 -23.63 3.89 34.65
N ASP A 269 -23.50 3.91 33.32
CA ASP A 269 -24.62 3.82 32.38
C ASP A 269 -24.29 2.97 31.13
N VAL A 270 -25.30 2.43 30.47
CA VAL A 270 -25.14 1.60 29.27
C VAL A 270 -24.63 2.42 28.07
N SER A 271 -24.88 3.73 28.03
CA SER A 271 -24.31 4.64 27.03
C SER A 271 -22.77 4.66 27.02
N HIS A 272 -22.12 4.20 28.08
CA HIS A 272 -20.67 4.06 28.13
C HIS A 272 -20.15 2.82 27.38
N PHE A 273 -21.02 1.93 26.91
CA PHE A 273 -20.61 0.70 26.22
C PHE A 273 -19.81 1.01 24.96
N ASP A 274 -20.24 1.99 24.17
CA ASP A 274 -19.58 2.37 22.92
C ASP A 274 -18.10 2.76 23.15
N ARG A 275 -17.80 3.45 24.25
CA ARG A 275 -16.42 3.79 24.65
C ARG A 275 -15.54 2.55 24.69
N TYR A 276 -15.95 1.55 25.47
CA TYR A 276 -15.17 0.33 25.67
C TYR A 276 -15.20 -0.57 24.44
N ILE A 277 -16.34 -0.69 23.75
CA ILE A 277 -16.44 -1.49 22.51
C ILE A 277 -15.51 -0.94 21.44
N ASN A 278 -15.49 0.39 21.24
CA ASN A 278 -14.63 1.03 20.26
C ASN A 278 -13.16 0.87 20.62
N TRP A 279 -12.79 1.08 21.88
CA TRP A 279 -11.43 0.86 22.35
C TRP A 279 -11.00 -0.62 22.20
N ILE A 280 -11.88 -1.56 22.55
CA ILE A 280 -11.64 -3.00 22.40
C ILE A 280 -11.47 -3.37 20.93
N LYS A 281 -12.40 -3.01 20.03
CA LYS A 281 -12.28 -3.29 18.59
C LYS A 281 -11.00 -2.69 18.01
N TYR A 282 -10.71 -1.46 18.39
CA TYR A 282 -9.55 -0.73 17.92
C TYR A 282 -8.24 -1.43 18.32
N TYR A 283 -8.04 -1.66 19.62
CA TYR A 283 -6.79 -2.21 20.12
C TYR A 283 -6.74 -3.73 20.01
N TRP A 284 -7.84 -4.46 19.86
CA TRP A 284 -7.80 -5.91 19.64
C TRP A 284 -7.20 -6.25 18.28
N SER A 285 -7.57 -5.48 17.25
CA SER A 285 -6.97 -5.58 15.91
C SER A 285 -5.51 -5.11 15.86
N LYS A 286 -5.06 -4.34 16.87
CA LYS A 286 -3.74 -3.69 16.94
C LYS A 286 -2.88 -4.12 18.12
N LYS A 287 -3.33 -5.10 18.91
CA LYS A 287 -2.71 -5.53 20.18
C LYS A 287 -1.25 -5.93 19.98
N ASP A 288 -0.99 -6.53 18.82
CA ASP A 288 0.32 -7.02 18.46
C ASP A 288 1.31 -5.88 18.16
N LEU A 289 0.85 -4.75 17.61
CA LEU A 289 1.64 -3.52 17.43
C LEU A 289 2.21 -3.00 18.74
N LEU A 290 1.52 -3.27 19.84
CA LEU A 290 1.87 -2.83 21.19
C LEU A 290 2.60 -3.92 22.00
N GLY A 291 2.82 -5.11 21.42
CA GLY A 291 3.51 -6.22 22.09
C GLY A 291 2.73 -6.85 23.24
N THR A 292 1.39 -6.82 23.16
CA THR A 292 0.49 -7.44 24.15
C THR A 292 -0.40 -8.49 23.50
N ARG A 293 -0.80 -9.49 24.29
CA ARG A 293 -1.83 -10.49 23.93
C ARG A 293 -3.15 -10.26 24.65
N ASN A 294 -3.14 -9.39 25.66
CA ASN A 294 -4.24 -9.19 26.58
C ASN A 294 -4.59 -7.70 26.59
N LEU A 295 -5.89 -7.41 26.52
CA LEU A 295 -6.41 -6.07 26.78
C LEU A 295 -6.98 -6.07 28.19
N VAL A 296 -6.50 -5.18 29.05
CA VAL A 296 -6.96 -5.14 30.44
C VAL A 296 -7.75 -3.87 30.72
N ILE A 297 -8.91 -4.03 31.34
CA ILE A 297 -9.67 -2.91 31.90
C ILE A 297 -9.60 -3.03 33.42
N ILE A 298 -9.03 -2.02 34.07
CA ILE A 298 -9.00 -1.95 35.54
C ILE A 298 -10.18 -1.08 35.98
N ASP A 299 -11.20 -1.73 36.52
CA ASP A 299 -12.52 -1.16 36.75
C ASP A 299 -12.75 -0.77 38.21
N ASP A 300 -13.19 0.48 38.41
CA ASP A 300 -13.45 1.10 39.71
C ASP A 300 -14.78 0.63 40.33
N GLY A 301 -15.16 -0.63 40.16
CA GLY A 301 -16.31 -1.24 40.83
C GLY A 301 -17.67 -0.96 40.18
N SER A 302 -17.74 -1.08 38.86
CA SER A 302 -18.98 -1.10 38.08
C SER A 302 -19.95 -2.19 38.55
N ASP A 303 -21.23 -2.10 38.16
CA ASP A 303 -22.16 -3.20 38.38
C ASP A 303 -21.76 -4.42 37.51
N ILE A 304 -21.55 -5.57 38.15
CA ILE A 304 -21.18 -6.82 37.48
C ILE A 304 -22.19 -7.20 36.38
N LYS A 305 -23.48 -6.90 36.56
CA LYS A 305 -24.52 -7.17 35.55
C LYS A 305 -24.31 -6.36 34.28
N LYS A 306 -23.81 -5.13 34.38
CA LYS A 306 -23.52 -4.28 33.22
C LYS A 306 -22.30 -4.79 32.47
N ILE A 307 -21.25 -5.20 33.18
CA ILE A 307 -20.05 -5.81 32.57
C ILE A 307 -20.42 -7.12 31.87
N SER A 308 -21.26 -7.96 32.49
CA SER A 308 -21.75 -9.19 31.84
C SER A 308 -22.54 -8.91 30.56
N LYS A 309 -23.34 -7.83 30.53
CA LYS A 309 -24.03 -7.42 29.30
C LYS A 309 -23.05 -6.97 28.22
N LEU A 310 -22.01 -6.21 28.57
CA LEU A 310 -20.93 -5.83 27.66
C LEU A 310 -20.16 -7.07 27.14
N LYS A 311 -19.84 -8.03 28.01
CA LYS A 311 -19.20 -9.31 27.64
C LYS A 311 -20.00 -10.06 26.57
N ASN A 312 -21.33 -10.05 26.65
CA ASN A 312 -22.17 -10.68 25.62
C ASN A 312 -22.02 -9.99 24.25
N TYR A 313 -22.01 -8.66 24.20
CA TYR A 313 -21.79 -7.92 22.95
C TYR A 313 -20.39 -8.16 22.35
N VAL A 314 -19.36 -8.26 23.19
CA VAL A 314 -17.99 -8.51 22.71
C VAL A 314 -17.81 -9.97 22.27
N SER A 315 -18.51 -10.92 22.89
CA SER A 315 -18.49 -12.34 22.48
C SER A 315 -18.95 -12.54 21.03
N GLU A 316 -19.87 -11.71 20.53
CA GLU A 316 -20.32 -11.72 19.13
C GLU A 316 -19.18 -11.39 18.14
N LEU A 317 -18.11 -10.74 18.60
CA LEU A 317 -16.91 -10.42 17.81
C LEU A 317 -15.87 -11.54 17.82
N ALA A 318 -16.20 -12.71 18.40
CA ALA A 318 -15.29 -13.84 18.61
C ALA A 318 -14.02 -13.48 19.41
N ILE A 319 -14.10 -12.50 20.32
CA ILE A 319 -13.01 -12.09 21.20
C ILE A 319 -13.22 -12.73 22.59
N PRO A 320 -12.27 -13.52 23.13
CA PRO A 320 -12.36 -14.04 24.48
C PRO A 320 -12.43 -12.91 25.51
N PHE A 321 -13.33 -13.02 26.49
CA PHE A 321 -13.55 -11.97 27.50
C PHE A 321 -13.78 -12.62 28.86
N GLU A 322 -12.96 -12.31 29.86
CA GLU A 322 -13.17 -12.74 31.24
C GLU A 322 -13.22 -11.59 32.24
N ILE A 323 -13.97 -11.80 33.32
CA ILE A 323 -14.15 -10.84 34.41
C ILE A 323 -13.50 -11.41 35.67
N TYR A 324 -12.57 -10.66 36.26
CA TYR A 324 -11.86 -11.05 37.47
C TYR A 324 -12.13 -10.06 38.60
N ASN A 325 -12.05 -10.57 39.83
CA ASN A 325 -12.10 -9.76 41.05
C ASN A 325 -10.68 -9.23 41.35
N ALA A 326 -10.53 -7.92 41.54
CA ALA A 326 -9.25 -7.29 41.83
C ALA A 326 -8.67 -7.74 43.18
N GLU A 327 -9.52 -8.13 44.13
CA GLU A 327 -9.09 -8.69 45.42
C GLU A 327 -8.70 -10.18 45.33
N GLU A 328 -9.07 -10.88 44.25
CA GLU A 328 -8.82 -12.32 44.04
C GLU A 328 -8.38 -12.58 42.59
N LEU A 329 -7.14 -12.21 42.29
CA LEU A 329 -6.57 -12.33 40.94
C LEU A 329 -6.22 -13.79 40.59
N PRO A 330 -6.48 -14.26 39.35
CA PRO A 330 -6.12 -15.60 38.91
C PRO A 330 -4.59 -15.80 38.83
N ASP A 331 -4.13 -17.04 38.67
CA ASP A 331 -2.70 -17.33 38.45
C ASP A 331 -2.20 -16.84 37.09
N SER A 332 -3.09 -16.79 36.09
CA SER A 332 -2.82 -16.26 34.76
C SER A 332 -4.04 -15.56 34.17
N LEU A 333 -3.78 -14.63 33.26
CA LEU A 333 -4.81 -13.94 32.47
C LEU A 333 -5.03 -14.67 31.14
N ILE A 334 -6.26 -14.64 30.62
CA ILE A 334 -6.56 -15.20 29.30
C ILE A 334 -6.00 -14.32 28.17
N GLU A 335 -5.73 -14.95 27.03
CA GLU A 335 -5.52 -14.23 25.76
C GLU A 335 -6.86 -13.68 25.28
N GLY A 336 -7.06 -12.37 25.46
CA GLY A 336 -8.40 -11.78 25.37
C GLY A 336 -8.55 -10.47 26.14
N ILE A 337 -9.80 -10.12 26.38
CA ILE A 337 -10.20 -9.04 27.28
C ILE A 337 -10.22 -9.56 28.70
N ASN A 338 -9.48 -8.90 29.59
CA ASN A 338 -9.42 -9.22 31.01
C ASN A 338 -9.97 -8.02 31.78
N TRP A 339 -11.22 -8.11 32.22
CA TRP A 339 -11.90 -7.05 32.95
C TRP A 339 -11.72 -7.25 34.46
N ILE A 340 -10.83 -6.49 35.07
CA ILE A 340 -10.47 -6.64 36.48
C ILE A 340 -11.22 -5.60 37.31
N ARG A 341 -12.16 -6.07 38.14
CA ARG A 341 -13.12 -5.24 38.85
C ARG A 341 -12.85 -5.21 40.35
N PHE A 342 -12.79 -4.02 40.94
CA PHE A 342 -12.83 -3.86 42.40
C PHE A 342 -14.23 -4.07 42.97
N ASN A 343 -14.34 -4.62 44.18
CA ASN A 343 -15.65 -4.82 44.81
C ASN A 343 -16.34 -3.51 45.25
N LYS A 344 -15.56 -2.51 45.64
CA LYS A 344 -16.05 -1.21 46.11
C LYS A 344 -15.77 -0.12 45.09
N HIS A 345 -16.77 0.68 44.76
CA HIS A 345 -16.60 1.91 43.98
C HIS A 345 -16.08 3.06 44.85
N LEU A 346 -15.01 3.74 44.40
CA LEU A 346 -14.46 4.92 45.08
C LEU A 346 -14.86 6.22 44.39
N GLY A 347 -14.97 6.18 43.06
CA GLY A 347 -15.50 7.27 42.24
C GLY A 347 -14.66 8.53 42.24
N ARG A 348 -15.23 9.57 41.65
CA ARG A 348 -14.68 10.93 41.65
C ARG A 348 -15.44 11.78 42.67
N ILE A 349 -14.70 12.48 43.52
CA ILE A 349 -15.27 13.37 44.54
C ILE A 349 -15.49 14.77 43.95
N ASN A 350 -14.52 15.28 43.19
CA ASN A 350 -14.58 16.57 42.50
C ASN A 350 -13.57 16.59 41.32
N LEU A 351 -13.44 17.73 40.63
CA LEU A 351 -12.53 17.89 39.49
C LEU A 351 -11.08 17.48 39.80
N TYR A 352 -10.59 17.75 41.01
CA TYR A 352 -9.20 17.54 41.41
C TYR A 352 -8.98 16.25 42.22
N THR A 353 -10.06 15.61 42.67
CA THR A 353 -9.98 14.45 43.56
C THR A 353 -10.71 13.25 42.97
N ASN A 354 -9.97 12.33 42.36
CA ASN A 354 -10.49 11.10 41.75
C ASN A 354 -9.85 9.84 42.36
N PRO A 355 -10.27 9.41 43.57
CA PRO A 355 -9.71 8.23 44.23
C PRO A 355 -9.89 6.95 43.41
N GLY A 356 -10.97 6.85 42.64
CA GLY A 356 -11.23 5.69 41.79
C GLY A 356 -10.24 5.53 40.63
N TRP A 357 -9.96 6.62 39.92
CA TRP A 357 -8.92 6.62 38.88
C TRP A 357 -7.54 6.35 39.46
N TRP A 358 -7.17 7.02 40.58
CA TRP A 358 -5.86 6.81 41.22
C TRP A 358 -5.66 5.37 41.69
N ARG A 359 -6.68 4.73 42.27
CA ARG A 359 -6.62 3.31 42.64
C ARG A 359 -6.45 2.44 41.39
N SER A 360 -7.27 2.66 40.36
CA SER A 360 -7.27 1.80 39.17
C SER A 360 -5.98 1.94 38.37
N PHE A 361 -5.51 3.17 38.17
CA PHE A 361 -4.25 3.46 37.51
C PHE A 361 -3.04 2.90 38.28
N SER A 362 -2.99 3.12 39.60
CA SER A 362 -1.86 2.62 40.40
C SER A 362 -1.87 1.10 40.61
N PHE A 363 -3.03 0.45 40.52
CA PHE A 363 -3.13 -1.01 40.57
C PHE A 363 -2.42 -1.70 39.40
N ALA A 364 -2.15 -1.00 38.29
CA ALA A 364 -1.36 -1.55 37.19
C ALA A 364 0.04 -2.01 37.64
N SER A 365 0.61 -1.40 38.69
CA SER A 365 1.90 -1.88 39.26
C SER A 365 1.78 -3.27 39.86
N VAL A 366 0.65 -3.59 40.52
CA VAL A 366 0.40 -4.91 41.12
C VAL A 366 0.29 -5.97 40.02
N LEU A 367 -0.39 -5.64 38.93
CA LEU A 367 -0.58 -6.56 37.80
C LEU A 367 0.71 -6.80 37.03
N LEU A 368 1.52 -5.75 36.80
CA LEU A 368 2.82 -5.89 36.16
C LEU A 368 3.75 -6.82 36.97
N GLU A 369 3.78 -6.67 38.29
CA GLU A 369 4.58 -7.52 39.19
C GLU A 369 4.08 -8.97 39.20
N LYS A 370 2.76 -9.17 39.36
CA LYS A 370 2.15 -10.51 39.45
C LYS A 370 2.34 -11.34 38.18
N TYR A 371 2.17 -10.72 37.01
CA TYR A 371 2.21 -11.42 35.73
C TYR A 371 3.53 -11.22 34.95
N ASN A 372 4.52 -10.58 35.58
CA ASN A 372 5.90 -10.46 35.09
C ASN A 372 6.05 -9.81 33.70
N TYR A 373 5.30 -8.75 33.41
CA TYR A 373 5.48 -7.97 32.16
C TYR A 373 6.70 -7.03 32.25
N ASP A 374 7.29 -6.69 31.10
CA ASP A 374 8.45 -5.79 31.03
C ASP A 374 8.07 -4.30 31.13
N LYS A 375 6.86 -3.96 30.67
CA LYS A 375 6.32 -2.60 30.73
C LYS A 375 4.79 -2.56 30.76
N VAL A 376 4.28 -1.43 31.25
CA VAL A 376 2.87 -1.05 31.17
C VAL A 376 2.68 -0.03 30.05
N ILE A 377 1.60 -0.16 29.29
CA ILE A 377 1.09 0.84 28.35
C ILE A 377 -0.29 1.24 28.86
N HIS A 378 -0.43 2.49 29.27
CA HIS A 378 -1.71 3.09 29.62
C HIS A 378 -2.23 3.88 28.43
N LEU A 379 -3.39 3.47 27.92
CA LEU A 379 -4.17 4.23 26.95
C LEU A 379 -5.56 4.36 27.55
N GLU A 380 -5.98 5.58 27.87
CA GLU A 380 -7.34 5.77 28.39
C GLU A 380 -8.38 5.22 27.41
N SER A 381 -9.53 4.79 27.94
CA SER A 381 -10.57 4.12 27.17
C SER A 381 -11.25 5.01 26.11
N ASP A 382 -10.84 6.27 26.01
CA ASP A 382 -11.23 7.29 25.03
C ASP A 382 -10.02 7.86 24.27
N THR A 383 -8.91 7.12 24.22
CA THR A 383 -7.65 7.54 23.58
C THR A 383 -7.18 6.56 22.51
N PHE A 384 -6.83 7.09 21.34
CA PHE A 384 -6.53 6.33 20.13
C PHE A 384 -5.20 6.77 19.52
N ILE A 385 -4.27 5.83 19.35
CA ILE A 385 -3.03 6.03 18.58
C ILE A 385 -3.37 5.94 17.10
N ILE A 386 -3.01 6.94 16.30
CA ILE A 386 -3.37 7.05 14.88
C ILE A 386 -2.23 6.58 13.97
N SER A 387 -1.00 7.05 14.21
CA SER A 387 0.09 6.81 13.26
C SER A 387 0.95 5.59 13.58
N VAL A 388 1.42 4.93 12.52
CA VAL A 388 2.32 3.77 12.61
C VAL A 388 3.62 4.12 13.31
N LYS A 389 4.14 5.34 13.10
CA LYS A 389 5.38 5.79 13.77
C LYS A 389 5.21 5.90 15.28
N LEU A 390 4.02 6.26 15.79
CA LEU A 390 3.78 6.30 17.23
C LEU A 390 3.56 4.89 17.82
N PHE A 391 2.91 3.97 17.11
CA PHE A 391 2.89 2.56 17.50
C PHE A 391 4.30 1.97 17.62
N LYS A 392 5.15 2.22 16.61
CA LYS A 392 6.56 1.79 16.62
C LYS A 392 7.29 2.37 17.83
N PHE A 393 7.14 3.66 18.08
CA PHE A 393 7.74 4.33 19.24
C PHE A 393 7.28 3.69 20.56
N ILE A 394 5.97 3.51 20.78
CA ILE A 394 5.45 2.89 22.01
C ILE A 394 6.02 1.48 22.21
N TYR A 395 6.12 0.69 21.14
CA TYR A 395 6.68 -0.65 21.20
C TYR A 395 8.17 -0.65 21.53
N GLU A 396 8.95 0.20 20.89
CA GLU A 396 10.41 0.26 21.05
C GLU A 396 10.84 0.97 22.32
N ASP A 397 9.95 1.75 22.93
CA ASP A 397 10.28 2.53 24.10
C ASP A 397 10.74 1.63 25.27
N LYS A 398 11.96 1.94 25.71
CA LYS A 398 12.65 1.40 26.90
C LYS A 398 13.04 2.52 27.87
N SER A 399 12.59 3.76 27.60
CA SER A 399 12.82 4.93 28.43
C SER A 399 11.77 5.01 29.54
N GLY A 400 12.19 5.39 30.74
CA GLY A 400 11.58 4.99 32.01
C GLY A 400 10.05 5.12 32.14
N TRP A 401 9.55 6.32 32.45
CA TRP A 401 8.14 6.68 32.43
C TRP A 401 7.94 7.77 31.37
N THR A 402 7.41 7.37 30.24
CA THR A 402 7.24 8.20 29.04
C THR A 402 5.80 8.63 28.87
N THR A 403 5.61 9.87 28.44
CA THR A 403 4.32 10.42 28.01
C THR A 403 4.53 11.35 26.81
N LEU A 404 3.44 11.69 26.13
CA LEU A 404 3.44 12.62 25.00
C LEU A 404 3.17 14.04 25.48
N TRP A 405 3.28 15.02 24.58
CA TRP A 405 3.00 16.41 24.86
C TRP A 405 1.73 16.87 24.15
N SER A 406 0.78 17.43 24.90
CA SER A 406 -0.36 18.14 24.32
C SER A 406 0.06 19.56 23.96
N ASN A 407 0.00 19.88 22.67
CA ASN A 407 0.43 21.17 22.15
C ASN A 407 -0.54 22.30 22.50
N TYR A 408 -1.81 22.01 22.62
CA TYR A 408 -2.84 22.97 22.97
C TYR A 408 -2.92 23.15 24.49
N CYS A 409 -3.01 22.07 25.26
CA CYS A 409 -3.16 22.14 26.71
C CYS A 409 -1.86 22.53 27.44
N LYS A 410 -0.72 22.48 26.73
CA LYS A 410 0.61 22.86 27.24
C LYS A 410 1.05 22.05 28.47
N PHE A 411 0.73 20.76 28.50
CA PHE A 411 1.15 19.84 29.55
C PHE A 411 1.47 18.43 29.00
N PRO A 412 2.09 17.56 29.81
CA PRO A 412 2.28 16.15 29.46
C PRO A 412 0.94 15.38 29.41
N GLU A 413 0.71 14.62 28.34
CA GLU A 413 -0.56 13.95 28.07
C GLU A 413 -0.70 12.62 28.83
N THR A 414 -1.41 12.68 29.95
CA THR A 414 -1.68 11.54 30.84
C THR A 414 -2.53 10.44 30.21
N CYS A 415 -3.25 10.73 29.13
CA CYS A 415 -4.02 9.72 28.41
C CYS A 415 -3.15 8.68 27.67
N VAL A 416 -1.86 8.99 27.43
CA VAL A 416 -0.87 8.07 26.83
C VAL A 416 0.35 7.98 27.71
N GLN A 417 0.58 6.82 28.33
CA GLN A 417 1.74 6.61 29.19
C GLN A 417 2.39 5.24 28.97
N ILE A 418 3.71 5.20 28.99
CA ILE A 418 4.52 3.99 28.86
C ILE A 418 5.42 3.93 30.09
N ILE A 419 5.29 2.87 30.89
CA ILE A 419 6.02 2.74 32.16
C ILE A 419 6.80 1.44 32.16
N GLN A 420 8.13 1.54 32.12
CA GLN A 420 9.01 0.38 32.24
C GLN A 420 8.91 -0.21 33.64
N LYS A 421 9.01 -1.55 33.75
CA LYS A 421 9.04 -2.26 35.04
C LYS A 421 10.03 -1.66 36.04
N LYS A 422 11.22 -1.27 35.57
CA LYS A 422 12.27 -0.64 36.40
C LYS A 422 11.83 0.72 37.01
N ASN A 423 10.83 1.37 36.43
CA ASN A 423 10.29 2.67 36.83
C ASN A 423 8.91 2.58 37.51
N ILE A 424 8.41 1.39 37.83
CA ILE A 424 7.05 1.20 38.38
C ILE A 424 6.91 1.57 39.86
N LYS A 425 8.03 1.69 40.59
CA LYS A 425 8.06 1.92 42.05
C LYS A 425 7.23 3.13 42.53
N PRO A 426 7.26 4.31 41.88
CA PRO A 426 6.42 5.43 42.30
C PRO A 426 4.93 5.12 42.17
N LEU A 427 4.53 4.39 41.12
CA LEU A 427 3.15 3.96 40.93
C LEU A 427 2.72 2.98 42.04
N ARG A 428 3.60 2.02 42.37
CA ARG A 428 3.40 1.08 43.48
C ARG A 428 3.24 1.80 44.82
N TYR A 429 4.07 2.80 45.09
CA TYR A 429 3.99 3.62 46.30
C TYR A 429 2.64 4.34 46.44
N VAL A 430 2.11 4.88 45.34
CA VAL A 430 0.79 5.53 45.32
C VAL A 430 -0.33 4.52 45.62
N TYR A 431 -0.22 3.29 45.12
CA TYR A 431 -1.19 2.23 45.41
C TYR A 431 -1.17 1.81 46.89
N ASP A 432 0.01 1.57 47.45
CA ASP A 432 0.18 1.10 48.84
C ASP A 432 -0.15 2.21 49.88
N ASN A 433 -0.23 3.48 49.47
CA ASN A 433 -0.52 4.62 50.34
C ASN A 433 -1.81 5.36 49.93
N PRO A 434 -3.00 4.75 50.11
CA PRO A 434 -4.27 5.32 49.66
C PRO A 434 -4.63 6.66 50.31
N SER A 435 -3.98 7.02 51.43
CA SER A 435 -4.09 8.33 52.07
C SER A 435 -3.65 9.48 51.15
N LEU A 436 -2.73 9.23 50.21
CA LEU A 436 -2.21 10.25 49.27
C LEU A 436 -3.31 10.77 48.35
N TRP A 437 -4.10 9.87 47.76
CA TRP A 437 -5.17 10.24 46.83
C TRP A 437 -6.55 10.38 47.50
N SER A 438 -6.74 9.91 48.74
CA SER A 438 -8.00 10.08 49.49
C SER A 438 -8.08 11.38 50.33
N LYS A 439 -6.94 12.01 50.66
CA LYS A 439 -6.88 13.28 51.43
C LYS A 439 -6.70 14.54 50.58
N ALA A 440 -6.66 14.44 49.25
CA ALA A 440 -6.55 15.56 48.32
C ALA A 440 -7.83 16.44 48.23
N LYS A 441 -8.51 16.68 49.37
CA LYS A 441 -9.80 17.39 49.47
C LYS A 441 -9.71 18.90 49.28
N THR A 442 -8.51 19.50 49.24
CA THR A 442 -8.35 20.97 49.28
C THR A 442 -7.18 21.54 48.46
N ASN A 443 -6.40 20.72 47.76
CA ASN A 443 -5.20 21.19 47.04
C ASN A 443 -5.24 20.83 45.56
N SER A 444 -5.17 21.84 44.70
CA SER A 444 -5.03 21.73 43.22
C SER A 444 -3.76 21.00 42.77
N TRP A 445 -2.85 20.72 43.70
CA TRP A 445 -1.55 20.06 43.50
C TRP A 445 -1.62 18.55 43.22
N PHE A 446 -2.79 17.95 42.94
CA PHE A 446 -2.93 16.50 42.69
C PHE A 446 -3.43 16.14 41.28
N ILE A 447 -3.36 17.10 40.36
CA ILE A 447 -3.66 16.91 38.94
C ILE A 447 -2.55 16.04 38.32
N ALA A 448 -2.92 14.89 37.74
CA ALA A 448 -1.99 13.85 37.27
C ALA A 448 -0.91 14.40 36.33
N GLU A 449 -1.29 15.32 35.44
CA GLU A 449 -0.44 15.99 34.46
C GLU A 449 0.75 16.73 35.09
N PHE A 450 0.63 17.15 36.35
CA PHE A 450 1.64 17.93 37.07
C PHE A 450 2.38 17.16 38.17
N VAL A 451 1.88 15.98 38.57
CA VAL A 451 2.44 15.24 39.72
C VAL A 451 3.08 13.91 39.35
N LEU A 452 2.72 13.33 38.20
CA LEU A 452 3.29 12.06 37.79
C LEU A 452 4.78 12.24 37.45
N PRO A 453 5.66 11.33 37.92
CA PRO A 453 7.10 11.48 37.80
C PRO A 453 7.60 11.04 36.42
N PHE A 454 7.12 11.71 35.36
CA PHE A 454 7.55 11.45 34.00
C PHE A 454 9.06 11.64 33.86
N THR A 455 9.75 10.62 33.36
CA THR A 455 11.18 10.73 33.04
C THR A 455 11.41 11.24 31.62
N ASN A 456 10.41 11.10 30.74
CA ASN A 456 10.49 11.51 29.36
C ASN A 456 9.15 12.09 28.88
N ILE A 457 9.18 13.28 28.28
CA ILE A 457 8.01 13.96 27.72
C ILE A 457 8.31 14.25 26.25
N VAL A 458 7.65 13.51 25.36
CA VAL A 458 7.97 13.52 23.92
C VAL A 458 7.09 14.52 23.18
N LYS A 459 7.74 15.51 22.54
CA LYS A 459 7.08 16.62 21.83
C LYS A 459 7.03 16.47 20.31
N SER A 460 7.69 15.44 19.76
CA SER A 460 7.82 15.24 18.30
C SER A 460 6.57 14.66 17.63
N PHE A 461 5.65 14.09 18.41
CA PHE A 461 4.40 13.54 17.90
C PHE A 461 3.29 14.58 17.95
N VAL A 462 2.48 14.62 16.89
CA VAL A 462 1.37 15.57 16.74
C VAL A 462 0.13 14.94 17.38
N GLY A 463 -0.43 15.52 18.44
CA GLY A 463 -1.69 15.02 18.98
C GLY A 463 -2.18 15.86 20.14
N ASP A 464 -3.47 15.71 20.46
CA ASP A 464 -4.12 16.51 21.48
C ASP A 464 -5.44 15.89 21.97
N ARG A 465 -6.11 16.58 22.92
CA ARG A 465 -7.44 16.23 23.46
C ARG A 465 -8.55 16.67 22.52
N TYR A 466 -8.64 16.04 21.35
CA TYR A 466 -9.56 16.43 20.29
C TYR A 466 -11.05 16.26 20.62
N GLY A 467 -11.43 15.52 21.67
CA GLY A 467 -12.82 15.47 22.07
C GLY A 467 -13.30 16.64 22.93
N GLU A 468 -12.41 17.58 23.33
CA GLU A 468 -12.82 18.79 24.03
C GLU A 468 -13.45 19.84 23.07
N ASP A 469 -14.33 20.69 23.62
CA ASP A 469 -15.16 21.63 22.85
C ASP A 469 -14.38 22.67 22.04
N TRP A 470 -13.16 22.97 22.47
CA TRP A 470 -12.31 23.99 21.84
C TRP A 470 -11.48 23.45 20.66
N CYS A 471 -11.49 22.14 20.40
CA CYS A 471 -10.74 21.51 19.30
C CYS A 471 -11.69 20.88 18.29
N PRO A 472 -12.02 21.53 17.15
CA PRO A 472 -13.12 21.07 16.30
C PRO A 472 -12.79 19.86 15.42
N GLU A 473 -11.52 19.62 15.04
CA GLU A 473 -11.13 18.60 14.05
C GLU A 473 -9.83 17.88 14.42
N ILE A 474 -9.71 16.60 14.02
CA ILE A 474 -8.47 15.83 14.11
C ILE A 474 -7.64 16.10 12.84
N PRO A 475 -6.42 16.66 12.94
CA PRO A 475 -5.54 16.88 11.79
C PRO A 475 -5.17 15.58 11.07
N ALA A 476 -5.01 15.62 9.75
CA ALA A 476 -4.60 14.46 8.95
C ALA A 476 -3.22 13.91 9.33
N ASN A 477 -2.34 14.74 9.90
CA ASN A 477 -1.02 14.35 10.39
C ASN A 477 -0.99 14.00 11.88
N ALA A 478 -2.16 13.85 12.54
CA ALA A 478 -2.22 13.48 13.94
C ALA A 478 -1.68 12.07 14.17
N ASP A 479 -0.89 11.94 15.22
CA ASP A 479 -0.25 10.72 15.71
C ASP A 479 -1.08 10.04 16.79
N TYR A 480 -1.82 10.81 17.58
CA TYR A 480 -2.82 10.31 18.54
C TYR A 480 -3.97 11.29 18.71
N ALA A 481 -5.11 10.78 19.18
CA ALA A 481 -6.26 11.56 19.60
C ALA A 481 -6.75 11.10 20.98
N ALA A 482 -6.79 12.04 21.94
CA ALA A 482 -7.18 11.78 23.32
C ALA A 482 -8.53 12.41 23.67
N ASN A 483 -9.11 11.96 24.78
CA ASN A 483 -10.38 12.45 25.34
C ASN A 483 -11.54 12.42 24.32
N MET A 484 -11.60 11.40 23.47
CA MET A 484 -12.59 11.30 22.38
C MET A 484 -14.03 11.09 22.86
N GLY A 485 -14.27 11.02 24.17
CA GLY A 485 -15.55 11.19 24.86
C GLY A 485 -16.60 10.08 24.67
N THR A 486 -17.53 10.00 25.62
CA THR A 486 -18.90 9.48 25.44
C THR A 486 -19.88 10.35 26.23
N LEU A 487 -21.07 10.55 25.64
CA LEU A 487 -22.26 11.38 25.94
C LEU A 487 -22.50 12.12 27.29
N THR A 488 -21.74 12.00 28.38
CA THR A 488 -22.29 12.33 29.72
C THR A 488 -21.85 13.58 30.46
N ASP A 489 -20.91 14.42 30.00
CA ASP A 489 -20.56 15.64 30.75
C ASP A 489 -20.74 16.93 29.93
N MET A 490 -21.84 17.64 30.25
CA MET A 490 -22.24 19.01 29.87
C MET A 490 -22.73 19.29 28.42
N GLY A 491 -24.06 19.23 28.24
CA GLY A 491 -24.81 20.07 27.28
C GLY A 491 -24.84 19.61 25.82
N ASP A 492 -26.03 19.19 25.35
CA ASP A 492 -26.36 18.60 24.03
C ASP A 492 -25.24 17.78 23.34
N PRO A 493 -24.99 16.55 23.82
CA PRO A 493 -23.85 15.73 23.45
C PRO A 493 -24.04 14.80 22.24
N GLU A 494 -25.22 14.75 21.60
CA GLU A 494 -25.45 13.89 20.41
C GLU A 494 -24.77 14.41 19.14
N LYS A 495 -24.41 15.70 19.06
CA LYS A 495 -23.91 16.33 17.83
C LYS A 495 -22.39 16.44 17.70
N ARG A 496 -21.60 16.24 18.76
CA ARG A 496 -20.14 16.56 18.75
C ARG A 496 -19.21 15.37 18.85
N VAL A 497 -19.57 14.37 19.65
CA VAL A 497 -18.70 13.22 19.97
C VAL A 497 -18.83 12.11 18.91
N GLN A 498 -20.05 11.78 18.51
CA GLN A 498 -20.35 10.79 17.46
C GLN A 498 -19.63 11.09 16.12
N PRO A 499 -19.62 12.35 15.60
CA PRO A 499 -18.92 12.66 14.37
C PRO A 499 -17.40 12.51 14.46
N LYS A 500 -16.78 12.92 15.59
CA LYS A 500 -15.32 12.85 15.77
C LYS A 500 -14.84 11.41 15.93
N ILE A 501 -15.60 10.56 16.63
CA ILE A 501 -15.31 9.11 16.71
C ILE A 501 -15.53 8.46 15.35
N LYS A 502 -16.62 8.78 14.65
CA LYS A 502 -16.89 8.26 13.30
C LYS A 502 -15.79 8.67 12.31
N TYR A 503 -15.35 9.92 12.35
CA TYR A 503 -14.26 10.45 11.54
C TYR A 503 -12.92 9.77 11.86
N LEU A 504 -12.62 9.56 13.15
CA LEU A 504 -11.46 8.79 13.57
C LEU A 504 -11.52 7.34 13.08
N MET A 505 -12.68 6.67 13.20
CA MET A 505 -12.86 5.31 12.69
C MET A 505 -12.77 5.23 11.16
N GLN A 506 -13.15 6.30 10.45
CA GLN A 506 -12.96 6.45 9.00
C GLN A 506 -11.48 6.64 8.63
N ILE A 507 -10.73 7.49 9.34
CA ILE A 507 -9.27 7.65 9.14
C ILE A 507 -8.54 6.34 9.44
N LEU A 508 -9.04 5.55 10.39
CA LEU A 508 -8.39 4.35 10.89
C LEU A 508 -8.94 3.04 10.31
N ASN A 509 -9.75 3.13 9.24
CA ASN A 509 -10.33 2.01 8.50
C ASN A 509 -10.96 0.89 9.37
N LEU A 510 -11.64 1.28 10.45
CA LEU A 510 -12.40 0.38 11.33
C LEU A 510 -13.90 0.60 11.18
N ASN A 511 -14.41 0.38 9.97
CA ASN A 511 -15.82 0.11 9.76
C ASN A 511 -15.94 -1.23 9.01
N ASP A 512 -16.07 -2.30 9.78
CA ASP A 512 -16.66 -3.53 9.27
C ASP A 512 -18.06 -3.25 8.75
N ASN A 513 -18.36 -3.83 7.61
CA ASN A 513 -19.65 -3.89 6.96
C ASN A 513 -20.79 -4.11 7.97
N ASN A 514 -21.60 -3.07 8.21
CA ASN A 514 -23.07 -3.14 8.27
C ASN A 514 -23.66 -1.77 8.68
N ASN A 515 -24.49 -1.23 7.78
CA ASN A 515 -25.54 -0.22 7.97
C ASN A 515 -25.15 1.26 8.26
N GLY A 516 -25.42 2.11 7.25
CA GLY A 516 -26.19 3.35 7.44
C GLY A 516 -25.46 4.69 7.58
N HIS A 517 -25.63 5.53 6.56
CA HIS A 517 -25.63 7.01 6.57
C HIS A 517 -24.32 7.84 6.51
N ASN A 518 -24.15 8.51 5.36
CA ASN A 518 -23.90 9.94 5.05
C ASN A 518 -22.75 10.79 5.66
N ASN A 519 -22.13 11.53 4.70
CA ASN A 519 -21.63 12.94 4.65
C ASN A 519 -20.13 13.30 4.80
N SER A 520 -19.52 13.59 3.63
CA SER A 520 -18.79 14.81 3.15
C SER A 520 -17.69 15.54 3.98
N ASN A 521 -16.45 15.68 3.42
CA ASN A 521 -15.84 16.95 2.93
C ASN A 521 -14.37 16.83 2.42
N LYS A 522 -13.93 17.83 1.62
CA LYS A 522 -12.95 17.85 0.52
C LYS A 522 -11.74 18.80 0.82
N LYS A 523 -10.48 18.52 0.37
CA LYS A 523 -9.36 19.52 0.34
C LYS A 523 -8.27 19.25 -0.74
N ILE A 524 -7.90 20.33 -1.44
CA ILE A 524 -6.83 20.72 -2.44
C ILE A 524 -5.65 19.74 -2.71
N ILE A 525 -5.25 19.53 -3.99
CA ILE A 525 -4.09 18.72 -4.46
C ILE A 525 -3.16 19.54 -5.40
N GLU A 526 -1.83 19.50 -5.21
CA GLU A 526 -0.75 20.08 -6.04
C GLU A 526 -0.17 19.06 -7.06
N ASP A 527 0.34 19.48 -8.24
CA ASP A 527 0.92 18.61 -9.31
C ASP A 527 2.27 18.00 -8.89
N LYS A 528 2.37 16.65 -8.90
CA LYS A 528 3.55 15.89 -8.44
C LYS A 528 4.86 16.30 -9.12
N PHE A 529 4.82 16.74 -10.38
CA PHE A 529 6.05 17.06 -11.11
C PHE A 529 6.64 18.42 -10.75
N ASP A 530 5.80 19.35 -10.26
CA ASP A 530 6.28 20.62 -9.73
C ASP A 530 7.02 20.41 -8.42
N ASP A 531 6.54 19.52 -7.55
CA ASP A 531 7.24 19.10 -6.33
C ASP A 531 8.60 18.44 -6.64
N ILE A 532 8.66 17.54 -7.65
CA ILE A 532 9.92 16.95 -8.10
C ILE A 532 10.90 18.04 -8.56
N TRP A 533 10.45 18.99 -9.36
CA TRP A 533 11.28 20.12 -9.81
C TRP A 533 11.83 20.94 -8.64
N GLU A 534 10.98 21.28 -7.66
CA GLU A 534 11.40 22.04 -6.48
C GLU A 534 12.48 21.30 -5.68
N LYS A 535 12.39 19.97 -5.58
CA LYS A 535 13.42 19.12 -4.96
C LYS A 535 14.72 19.09 -5.77
N CYS A 536 14.65 19.02 -7.10
CA CYS A 536 15.83 19.03 -7.97
C CYS A 536 16.65 20.33 -7.83
N LYS A 537 16.00 21.47 -7.55
CA LYS A 537 16.72 22.74 -7.29
C LYS A 537 17.61 22.71 -6.05
N LEU A 538 17.33 21.85 -5.06
CA LEU A 538 18.19 21.68 -3.89
C LEU A 538 19.53 21.00 -4.25
N TYR A 539 19.59 20.38 -5.42
CA TYR A 539 20.72 19.66 -6.00
C TYR A 539 21.31 20.40 -7.22
N ASN A 540 21.12 21.72 -7.28
CA ASN A 540 21.65 22.60 -8.34
C ASN A 540 21.40 22.09 -9.76
N ILE A 541 20.18 21.65 -10.07
CA ILE A 541 19.82 21.29 -11.44
C ILE A 541 20.11 22.44 -12.43
N GLU A 542 20.82 22.13 -13.51
CA GLU A 542 21.25 23.11 -14.51
C GLU A 542 20.21 23.27 -15.63
N GLN A 543 19.48 22.20 -15.96
CA GLN A 543 18.45 22.18 -17.00
C GLN A 543 17.28 23.10 -16.64
N LYS A 544 16.52 23.51 -17.65
CA LYS A 544 15.33 24.36 -17.48
C LYS A 544 14.12 23.53 -17.08
N LYS A 545 13.23 24.12 -16.29
CA LYS A 545 11.96 23.48 -15.91
C LYS A 545 11.18 23.07 -17.17
N GLU A 546 11.21 23.93 -18.19
CA GLU A 546 10.44 23.80 -19.42
C GLU A 546 10.99 22.76 -20.41
N GLU A 547 12.18 22.20 -20.17
CA GLU A 547 12.69 21.05 -20.93
C GLU A 547 12.71 19.78 -20.07
N PHE A 548 13.08 19.89 -18.79
CA PHE A 548 13.22 18.75 -17.90
C PHE A 548 11.87 18.18 -17.42
N VAL A 549 10.91 19.01 -17.02
CA VAL A 549 9.58 18.52 -16.59
C VAL A 549 8.84 17.81 -17.74
N PRO A 550 8.83 18.33 -18.99
CA PRO A 550 8.29 17.58 -20.11
C PRO A 550 8.99 16.25 -20.37
N LEU A 551 10.33 16.19 -20.22
CA LEU A 551 11.07 14.94 -20.29
C LEU A 551 10.59 13.95 -19.22
N LEU A 552 10.49 14.36 -17.94
CA LEU A 552 9.97 13.50 -16.86
C LEU A 552 8.56 12.99 -17.15
N LYS A 553 7.69 13.83 -17.73
CA LYS A 553 6.32 13.44 -18.14
C LYS A 553 6.29 12.44 -19.30
N ILE A 554 7.30 12.43 -20.16
CA ILE A 554 7.46 11.41 -21.21
C ILE A 554 7.94 10.11 -20.59
N LEU A 555 8.97 10.18 -19.73
CA LEU A 555 9.56 9.02 -19.07
C LEU A 555 8.56 8.33 -18.13
N ASP A 556 7.72 9.08 -17.41
CA ASP A 556 6.70 8.52 -16.51
C ASP A 556 5.67 7.65 -17.23
N LYS A 557 5.49 7.84 -18.55
CA LYS A 557 4.57 7.04 -19.38
C LYS A 557 5.19 5.78 -19.94
N MET A 558 6.48 5.54 -19.70
CA MET A 558 7.13 4.32 -20.16
C MET A 558 6.54 3.11 -19.42
N PRO A 559 6.30 1.99 -20.13
CA PRO A 559 5.71 0.79 -19.53
C PRO A 559 6.67 0.11 -18.54
N LYS A 560 7.98 0.36 -18.67
CA LYS A 560 9.04 -0.15 -17.80
C LYS A 560 9.97 1.00 -17.43
N LYS A 561 10.17 1.21 -16.12
CA LYS A 561 10.99 2.28 -15.55
C LYS A 561 11.94 1.70 -14.51
N ILE A 562 12.74 0.71 -14.91
CA ILE A 562 13.56 -0.07 -13.99
C ILE A 562 14.96 0.55 -13.87
N ASN A 563 15.68 0.69 -14.98
CA ASN A 563 17.06 1.20 -14.96
C ASN A 563 17.22 2.41 -15.87
N ALA A 564 17.80 3.49 -15.32
CA ALA A 564 18.30 4.63 -16.09
C ALA A 564 19.83 4.73 -16.00
N LEU A 565 20.47 5.10 -17.09
CA LEU A 565 21.88 5.49 -17.15
C LEU A 565 21.98 6.98 -17.46
N GLU A 566 22.80 7.70 -16.72
CA GLU A 566 23.08 9.11 -16.90
C GLU A 566 24.60 9.31 -17.07
N ILE A 567 24.99 10.08 -18.08
CA ILE A 567 26.37 10.43 -18.37
C ILE A 567 26.48 11.95 -18.26
N GLY A 568 27.26 12.42 -17.30
CA GLY A 568 27.31 13.83 -16.87
C GLY A 568 26.18 14.14 -15.91
N PHE A 569 26.50 14.35 -14.63
CA PHE A 569 25.48 14.61 -13.61
C PHE A 569 25.81 15.74 -12.63
N CYS A 570 27.04 16.29 -12.64
CA CYS A 570 27.43 17.47 -11.87
C CYS A 570 27.00 17.36 -10.38
N ASP A 571 26.18 18.29 -9.85
CA ASP A 571 25.68 18.28 -8.46
C ASP A 571 24.50 17.31 -8.21
N GLY A 572 24.05 16.54 -9.21
CA GLY A 572 23.01 15.50 -9.08
C GLY A 572 21.57 15.98 -9.25
N GLY A 573 21.36 17.17 -9.81
CA GLY A 573 20.03 17.76 -10.01
C GLY A 573 19.10 16.91 -10.88
N THR A 574 19.58 16.44 -12.02
CA THR A 574 18.85 15.53 -12.93
C THR A 574 18.71 14.14 -12.33
N SER A 575 19.77 13.62 -11.71
CA SER A 575 19.76 12.32 -11.03
C SER A 575 18.66 12.26 -9.97
N ARG A 576 18.52 13.32 -9.15
CA ARG A 576 17.46 13.45 -8.14
C ARG A 576 16.06 13.34 -8.74
N GLY A 577 15.85 13.91 -9.92
CA GLY A 577 14.58 13.83 -10.65
C GLY A 577 14.33 12.43 -11.22
N PHE A 578 15.35 11.82 -11.83
CA PHE A 578 15.25 10.46 -12.37
C PHE A 578 15.01 9.41 -11.28
N CYS A 579 15.53 9.62 -10.06
CA CYS A 579 15.27 8.74 -8.91
C CYS A 579 13.80 8.71 -8.45
N GLU A 580 12.96 9.63 -8.91
CA GLU A 580 11.50 9.60 -8.67
C GLU A 580 10.74 8.86 -9.77
N ILE A 581 11.41 8.55 -10.89
CA ILE A 581 10.82 7.90 -12.06
C ILE A 581 11.29 6.46 -12.20
N PHE A 582 12.57 6.17 -11.94
CA PHE A 582 13.20 4.88 -12.17
C PHE A 582 13.57 4.15 -10.87
N ASP A 583 13.42 2.83 -10.86
CA ASP A 583 13.77 1.98 -9.73
C ASP A 583 15.26 2.05 -9.37
N ASN A 584 16.15 2.21 -10.38
CA ASN A 584 17.59 2.40 -10.22
C ASN A 584 18.11 3.46 -11.23
N VAL A 585 18.94 4.37 -10.74
CA VAL A 585 19.60 5.40 -11.57
C VAL A 585 21.11 5.28 -11.41
N TYR A 586 21.81 5.00 -12.51
CA TYR A 586 23.26 4.88 -12.57
C TYR A 586 23.83 6.13 -13.25
N SER A 587 24.67 6.89 -12.56
CA SER A 587 25.21 8.16 -13.09
C SER A 587 26.74 8.12 -13.15
N ILE A 588 27.34 8.56 -14.26
CA ILE A 588 28.80 8.59 -14.50
C ILE A 588 29.26 10.04 -14.68
N ASP A 589 30.29 10.47 -13.96
CA ASP A 589 30.89 11.80 -14.09
C ASP A 589 32.38 11.75 -13.73
N ILE A 590 33.21 12.55 -14.41
CA ILE A 590 34.68 12.50 -14.27
C ILE A 590 35.20 13.24 -13.03
N SER A 591 34.35 14.03 -12.38
CA SER A 591 34.71 14.90 -11.25
C SER A 591 34.56 14.21 -9.88
N ASN A 592 35.23 14.74 -8.83
CA ASN A 592 35.21 14.16 -7.49
C ASN A 592 35.45 15.25 -6.42
N PRO A 593 34.75 15.26 -5.27
CA PRO A 593 33.30 15.13 -5.11
C PRO A 593 32.62 16.51 -5.10
N HIS A 594 31.46 16.59 -5.74
CA HIS A 594 30.55 17.73 -5.61
C HIS A 594 29.84 17.73 -4.26
N LYS A 595 29.40 18.91 -3.80
CA LYS A 595 28.99 19.12 -2.39
C LYS A 595 27.74 18.34 -1.99
N THR A 596 26.89 17.99 -2.95
CA THR A 596 25.55 17.43 -2.74
C THR A 596 25.48 15.92 -2.91
N TRP A 597 26.55 15.26 -3.37
CA TRP A 597 26.54 13.82 -3.63
C TRP A 597 26.24 13.00 -2.40
N GLY A 598 26.90 13.30 -1.27
CA GLY A 598 26.64 12.59 -0.01
C GLY A 598 25.19 12.77 0.46
N MET A 599 24.62 13.97 0.29
CA MET A 599 23.22 14.23 0.63
C MET A 599 22.27 13.42 -0.26
N LEU A 600 22.53 13.35 -1.56
CA LEU A 600 21.68 12.61 -2.49
C LEU A 600 21.78 11.09 -2.25
N MET A 601 22.97 10.56 -1.95
CA MET A 601 23.16 9.15 -1.57
C MET A 601 22.41 8.79 -0.28
N GLU A 602 22.41 9.70 0.71
CA GLU A 602 21.66 9.52 1.96
C GLU A 602 20.14 9.61 1.75
N GLU A 603 19.68 10.49 0.85
CA GLU A 603 18.25 10.67 0.55
C GLU A 603 17.69 9.55 -0.35
N LYS A 604 18.46 9.12 -1.37
CA LYS A 604 18.01 8.26 -2.46
C LYS A 604 18.89 7.01 -2.57
N SER A 605 18.46 5.95 -1.90
CA SER A 605 19.14 4.64 -1.91
C SER A 605 19.15 3.95 -3.28
N ASN A 606 18.33 4.41 -4.23
CA ASN A 606 18.27 3.92 -5.61
C ASN A 606 19.18 4.69 -6.60
N TRP A 607 20.02 5.59 -6.11
CA TRP A 607 21.01 6.29 -6.92
C TRP A 607 22.39 5.66 -6.76
N HIS A 608 23.04 5.36 -7.89
CA HIS A 608 24.36 4.76 -7.96
C HIS A 608 25.27 5.65 -8.80
N CYS A 609 26.24 6.33 -8.20
CA CYS A 609 27.14 7.20 -8.94
C CYS A 609 28.56 6.63 -9.08
N PHE A 610 29.20 6.91 -10.21
CA PHE A 610 30.58 6.52 -10.51
C PHE A 610 31.40 7.75 -10.88
N SER A 611 32.47 8.00 -10.11
CA SER A 611 33.48 9.00 -10.45
C SER A 611 34.45 8.39 -11.46
N ALA A 612 34.15 8.53 -12.75
CA ALA A 612 34.86 7.86 -13.84
C ALA A 612 34.71 8.59 -15.18
N ASP A 613 35.66 8.37 -16.08
CA ASP A 613 35.61 8.87 -17.46
C ASP A 613 34.74 7.95 -18.33
N SER A 614 33.57 8.43 -18.80
CA SER A 614 32.65 7.68 -19.65
C SER A 614 33.27 7.21 -20.98
N HIS A 615 34.34 7.85 -21.43
CA HIS A 615 35.03 7.52 -22.67
C HIS A 615 36.13 6.47 -22.49
N SER A 616 36.39 6.02 -21.26
CA SER A 616 37.39 5.01 -20.93
C SER A 616 36.85 3.59 -21.15
N GLN A 617 37.71 2.69 -21.64
CA GLN A 617 37.36 1.27 -21.80
C GLN A 617 37.03 0.62 -20.46
N GLU A 618 37.68 1.05 -19.38
CA GLU A 618 37.45 0.55 -18.03
C GLU A 618 36.02 0.85 -17.55
N THR A 619 35.53 2.08 -17.78
CA THR A 619 34.15 2.47 -17.44
C THR A 619 33.12 1.72 -18.29
N TYR A 620 33.41 1.50 -19.58
CA TYR A 620 32.55 0.68 -20.43
C TYR A 620 32.46 -0.77 -19.95
N GLU A 621 33.59 -1.42 -19.65
CA GLU A 621 33.59 -2.80 -19.13
C GLU A 621 32.94 -2.87 -17.75
N MET A 622 33.11 -1.85 -16.91
CA MET A 622 32.40 -1.73 -15.63
C MET A 622 30.88 -1.71 -15.84
N ILE A 623 30.35 -0.81 -16.67
CA ILE A 623 28.90 -0.74 -16.96
C ILE A 623 28.39 -2.04 -17.59
N LYS A 624 29.15 -2.62 -18.52
CA LYS A 624 28.84 -3.91 -19.13
C LYS A 624 28.80 -5.05 -18.11
N SER A 625 29.71 -5.05 -17.13
CA SER A 625 29.78 -6.07 -16.09
C SER A 625 28.59 -6.07 -15.14
N LEU A 626 27.85 -4.95 -15.05
CA LEU A 626 26.59 -4.90 -14.31
C LEU A 626 25.53 -5.85 -14.91
N GLY A 627 25.68 -6.23 -16.18
CA GLY A 627 24.74 -7.13 -16.87
C GLY A 627 23.33 -6.51 -17.04
N LEU A 628 23.24 -5.18 -16.93
CA LEU A 628 22.00 -4.43 -17.00
C LEU A 628 21.73 -3.94 -18.42
N ARG A 629 20.44 -3.80 -18.71
CA ARG A 629 19.95 -2.98 -19.81
C ARG A 629 19.18 -1.80 -19.24
N PHE A 630 19.19 -0.70 -19.98
CA PHE A 630 18.62 0.57 -19.54
C PHE A 630 17.34 0.87 -20.30
N ASN A 631 16.27 1.20 -19.58
CA ASN A 631 15.06 1.74 -20.17
C ASN A 631 15.31 3.18 -20.65
N PHE A 632 16.19 3.91 -19.98
CA PHE A 632 16.51 5.29 -20.32
C PHE A 632 18.01 5.54 -20.24
N ILE A 633 18.57 6.23 -21.24
CA ILE A 633 19.95 6.73 -21.23
C ILE A 633 19.94 8.24 -21.47
N PHE A 634 20.50 9.01 -20.55
CA PHE A 634 20.63 10.47 -20.65
C PHE A 634 22.10 10.85 -20.84
N ILE A 635 22.41 11.60 -21.89
CA ILE A 635 23.76 12.02 -22.26
C ILE A 635 23.86 13.54 -22.16
N ASP A 636 24.61 14.01 -21.16
CA ASP A 636 24.88 15.42 -20.87
C ASP A 636 26.31 15.61 -20.29
N GLY A 637 27.26 14.81 -20.79
CA GLY A 637 28.66 14.82 -20.36
C GLY A 637 29.54 15.72 -21.25
N ASP A 638 30.30 15.12 -22.17
CA ASP A 638 31.18 15.87 -23.07
C ASP A 638 30.38 16.57 -24.18
N HIS A 639 30.42 17.90 -24.17
CA HIS A 639 29.69 18.74 -25.11
C HIS A 639 30.37 18.90 -26.49
N THR A 640 31.55 18.31 -26.74
CA THR A 640 32.15 18.26 -28.08
C THR A 640 31.37 17.33 -29.02
N GLU A 641 31.46 17.55 -30.34
CA GLU A 641 30.79 16.68 -31.32
C GLU A 641 31.34 15.24 -31.25
N GLU A 642 32.65 15.11 -31.05
CA GLU A 642 33.33 13.82 -30.91
C GLU A 642 32.96 13.12 -29.59
N GLY A 643 32.85 13.87 -28.49
CA GLY A 643 32.55 13.34 -27.17
C GLY A 643 31.14 12.76 -27.08
N VAL A 644 30.11 13.55 -27.38
CA VAL A 644 28.71 13.08 -27.36
C VAL A 644 28.48 11.91 -28.33
N LYS A 645 29.17 11.91 -29.48
CA LYS A 645 29.13 10.80 -30.43
C LYS A 645 29.73 9.54 -29.83
N LYS A 646 30.84 9.67 -29.10
CA LYS A 646 31.52 8.55 -28.44
C LYS A 646 30.66 7.97 -27.32
N ASP A 647 30.03 8.80 -26.48
CA ASP A 647 29.07 8.34 -25.47
C ASP A 647 27.89 7.60 -26.11
N PHE A 648 27.29 8.16 -27.17
CA PHE A 648 26.20 7.49 -27.88
C PHE A 648 26.62 6.12 -28.41
N GLU A 649 27.74 6.04 -29.15
CA GLU A 649 28.19 4.80 -29.75
C GLU A 649 28.59 3.73 -28.72
N MET A 650 29.16 4.14 -27.59
CA MET A 650 29.53 3.21 -26.52
C MET A 650 28.30 2.68 -25.78
N TYR A 651 27.31 3.52 -25.47
CA TYR A 651 26.26 3.13 -24.53
C TYR A 651 24.92 2.76 -25.17
N LYS A 652 24.66 3.09 -26.43
CA LYS A 652 23.37 2.80 -27.10
C LYS A 652 22.97 1.32 -27.11
N ASP A 653 23.95 0.41 -27.15
CA ASP A 653 23.68 -1.03 -27.22
C ASP A 653 23.19 -1.61 -25.87
N PHE A 654 23.35 -0.87 -24.77
CA PHE A 654 22.75 -1.24 -23.48
C PHE A 654 21.27 -0.83 -23.38
N LEU A 655 20.75 -0.05 -24.31
CA LEU A 655 19.35 0.39 -24.31
C LEU A 655 18.39 -0.78 -24.56
N GLU A 656 17.34 -0.90 -23.78
CA GLU A 656 16.25 -1.84 -24.02
C GLU A 656 15.56 -1.64 -25.39
N ASP A 657 14.84 -2.66 -25.85
CA ASP A 657 14.15 -2.62 -27.15
C ASP A 657 13.02 -1.58 -27.22
N ASP A 658 12.47 -1.19 -26.08
CA ASP A 658 11.48 -0.12 -25.90
C ASP A 658 12.05 1.11 -25.17
N GLY A 659 13.38 1.22 -25.07
CA GLY A 659 14.05 2.28 -24.34
C GLY A 659 14.20 3.60 -25.11
N ILE A 660 14.51 4.67 -24.36
CA ILE A 660 14.75 6.02 -24.87
C ILE A 660 16.20 6.46 -24.59
N ILE A 661 16.86 7.05 -25.59
CA ILE A 661 18.14 7.76 -25.41
C ILE A 661 17.91 9.25 -25.59
N ALA A 662 18.33 10.08 -24.65
CA ALA A 662 18.20 11.53 -24.72
C ALA A 662 19.55 12.24 -24.60
N PHE A 663 19.63 13.43 -25.20
CA PHE A 663 20.78 14.30 -25.30
C PHE A 663 20.35 15.70 -24.88
N HIS A 664 21.15 16.36 -24.06
CA HIS A 664 20.94 17.76 -23.71
C HIS A 664 21.77 18.71 -24.62
N ASP A 665 21.52 20.01 -24.53
CA ASP A 665 22.17 21.07 -25.33
C ASP A 665 22.13 20.86 -26.86
N ILE A 666 21.01 20.34 -27.39
CA ILE A 666 20.87 20.10 -28.85
C ILE A 666 20.66 21.38 -29.69
N LEU A 667 20.54 22.54 -29.07
CA LEU A 667 20.39 23.82 -29.76
C LEU A 667 21.72 24.35 -30.31
N ASP A 668 21.65 25.13 -31.38
CA ASP A 668 22.81 25.76 -32.01
C ASP A 668 22.67 27.29 -31.93
N THR A 669 23.32 27.88 -30.93
CA THR A 669 23.25 29.32 -30.65
C THR A 669 24.63 29.92 -30.46
N ASN A 670 24.70 31.26 -30.35
CA ASN A 670 25.95 31.95 -30.08
C ASN A 670 26.55 31.57 -28.71
N TYR A 671 25.71 31.27 -27.72
CA TYR A 671 26.16 30.80 -26.41
C TYR A 671 26.87 29.43 -26.52
N HIS A 672 26.21 28.41 -27.11
CA HIS A 672 26.82 27.09 -27.26
C HIS A 672 28.18 27.15 -27.98
N ARG A 673 28.28 27.95 -29.05
CA ARG A 673 29.54 28.12 -29.79
C ARG A 673 30.64 28.79 -28.97
N LYS A 674 30.30 29.71 -28.06
CA LYS A 674 31.27 30.35 -27.15
C LYS A 674 31.74 29.39 -26.05
N GLU A 675 30.83 28.55 -25.55
CA GLU A 675 31.13 27.50 -24.56
C GLU A 675 31.73 26.23 -25.18
N ASN A 676 32.03 26.23 -26.49
CA ASN A 676 32.49 25.06 -27.25
C ASN A 676 31.55 23.83 -27.19
N CYS A 677 30.25 24.05 -26.99
CA CYS A 677 29.23 23.02 -27.10
C CYS A 677 28.80 22.83 -28.56
N TYR A 678 28.99 21.61 -29.06
CA TYR A 678 28.73 21.19 -30.44
C TYR A 678 27.81 19.96 -30.54
N VAL A 679 27.07 19.63 -29.49
CA VAL A 679 26.10 18.52 -29.47
C VAL A 679 25.07 18.65 -30.60
N SER A 680 24.65 19.87 -30.91
CA SER A 680 23.76 20.18 -32.04
C SER A 680 24.29 19.70 -33.41
N LYS A 681 25.62 19.66 -33.63
CA LYS A 681 26.20 19.13 -34.88
C LYS A 681 26.01 17.63 -34.97
N PHE A 682 26.36 16.89 -33.91
CA PHE A 682 26.12 15.46 -33.82
C PHE A 682 24.64 15.14 -34.01
N TRP A 683 23.77 15.84 -33.27
CA TRP A 683 22.32 15.68 -33.34
C TRP A 683 21.79 15.88 -34.78
N LYS A 684 22.16 16.96 -35.46
CA LYS A 684 21.75 17.23 -36.87
C LYS A 684 22.27 16.18 -37.85
N ASN A 685 23.48 15.67 -37.63
CA ASN A 685 24.14 14.69 -38.49
C ASN A 685 23.74 13.25 -38.20
N LEU A 686 23.12 12.97 -37.05
CA LEU A 686 22.66 11.64 -36.70
C LEU A 686 21.63 11.14 -37.72
N ARG A 687 21.97 10.03 -38.37
CA ARG A 687 21.12 9.32 -39.34
C ARG A 687 20.93 7.91 -38.81
N THR A 688 19.70 7.58 -38.45
CA THR A 688 19.35 6.28 -37.87
C THR A 688 18.12 5.73 -38.57
N LYS A 689 18.16 4.42 -38.87
CA LYS A 689 16.99 3.66 -39.36
C LYS A 689 16.27 2.92 -38.23
N GLU A 690 16.94 2.80 -37.08
CA GLU A 690 16.50 2.05 -35.90
C GLU A 690 15.73 2.93 -34.92
N PHE A 691 16.02 4.23 -34.91
CA PHE A 691 15.45 5.17 -33.94
C PHE A 691 14.68 6.30 -34.63
N TYR A 692 13.62 6.77 -33.97
CA TYR A 692 12.88 7.97 -34.32
C TYR A 692 13.35 9.15 -33.48
N LYS A 693 13.55 10.30 -34.13
CA LYS A 693 14.20 11.49 -33.55
C LYS A 693 13.17 12.54 -33.14
N ASN A 694 13.21 13.00 -31.89
CA ASN A 694 12.29 13.98 -31.30
C ASN A 694 13.05 15.09 -30.55
N GLU A 695 12.45 16.26 -30.40
CA GLU A 695 13.06 17.43 -29.77
C GLU A 695 12.09 18.10 -28.77
N ILE A 696 12.59 18.44 -27.58
CA ILE A 696 11.92 19.24 -26.56
C ILE A 696 12.69 20.55 -26.48
N ILE A 697 12.13 21.59 -27.10
CA ILE A 697 12.75 22.90 -27.19
C ILE A 697 11.78 23.93 -26.61
N TRP A 698 12.25 24.72 -25.64
CA TRP A 698 11.48 25.83 -25.12
C TRP A 698 11.76 27.12 -25.91
N THR A 699 10.73 27.62 -26.59
CA THR A 699 10.74 28.95 -27.22
C THR A 699 9.54 29.75 -26.71
N GLU A 700 9.80 30.84 -25.99
CA GLU A 700 8.73 31.70 -25.48
C GLU A 700 8.07 32.49 -26.63
N GLY A 701 6.91 32.04 -27.10
CA GLY A 701 5.89 32.88 -27.74
C GLY A 701 6.16 33.50 -29.11
N ARG A 702 6.76 32.81 -30.11
CA ARG A 702 6.69 33.27 -31.51
C ARG A 702 6.57 32.16 -32.57
N ASN A 703 5.77 32.51 -33.57
CA ASN A 703 5.68 31.96 -34.93
C ASN A 703 7.09 31.75 -35.54
N PRO A 704 7.38 30.67 -36.31
CA PRO A 704 8.74 30.23 -36.66
C PRO A 704 9.59 31.17 -37.55
N ASP A 705 9.13 32.35 -37.92
CA ASP A 705 9.70 33.10 -39.06
C ASP A 705 10.71 34.22 -38.74
N PHE A 706 11.13 34.47 -37.50
CA PHE A 706 12.11 35.54 -37.25
C PHE A 706 13.15 35.18 -36.18
N LEU A 707 14.29 34.64 -36.63
CA LEU A 707 15.54 34.48 -35.88
C LEU A 707 16.45 35.69 -36.10
N SER A 708 16.32 36.71 -35.26
CA SER A 708 17.44 37.62 -35.02
C SER A 708 17.25 38.36 -33.69
N HIS A 709 18.20 38.11 -32.79
CA HIS A 709 18.47 38.80 -31.52
C HIS A 709 17.86 38.11 -30.30
N ILE A 710 18.67 37.19 -29.75
CA ILE A 710 18.46 36.64 -28.42
C ILE A 710 19.61 37.15 -27.54
N SER A 711 19.27 37.70 -26.38
CA SER A 711 20.22 37.95 -25.31
C SER A 711 19.60 37.37 -24.04
N ASN A 712 20.31 36.44 -23.40
CA ASN A 712 20.01 35.68 -22.18
C ASN A 712 19.03 34.49 -22.28
N LYS A 713 18.60 34.05 -23.49
CA LYS A 713 17.69 32.89 -23.70
C LYS A 713 18.26 31.83 -24.67
N GLU A 714 19.58 31.64 -24.69
CA GLU A 714 20.29 31.00 -25.82
C GLU A 714 20.80 29.55 -25.59
N TRP A 715 20.54 28.86 -24.49
CA TRP A 715 21.16 27.54 -24.21
C TRP A 715 20.15 26.42 -23.88
N GLY A 716 20.52 25.14 -23.95
CA GLY A 716 19.63 24.00 -23.63
C GLY A 716 19.05 23.26 -24.84
N GLY A 717 17.90 22.63 -24.63
CA GLY A 717 17.17 21.79 -25.57
C GLY A 717 17.51 20.32 -25.39
N ILE A 718 16.47 19.48 -25.34
CA ILE A 718 16.63 18.02 -25.21
C ILE A 718 16.21 17.32 -26.50
N GLY A 719 17.10 16.58 -27.12
CA GLY A 719 16.80 15.66 -28.21
C GLY A 719 16.69 14.24 -27.70
N TYR A 720 15.69 13.46 -28.14
CA TYR A 720 15.61 12.05 -27.77
C TYR A 720 15.25 11.11 -28.93
N LEU A 721 15.68 9.87 -28.79
CA LEU A 721 15.58 8.77 -29.74
C LEU A 721 14.70 7.65 -29.16
N ASP A 722 13.72 7.17 -29.94
CA ASP A 722 12.79 6.08 -29.58
C ASP A 722 12.93 4.92 -30.58
N LYS A 723 13.01 3.67 -30.11
CA LYS A 723 13.37 2.45 -30.88
C LYS A 723 12.18 1.71 -31.54
N ILE A 724 10.93 2.12 -31.30
CA ILE A 724 9.76 1.35 -31.78
C ILE A 724 9.51 1.52 -33.30
N CYS A 725 9.55 0.41 -34.06
CA CYS A 725 9.32 0.36 -35.51
C CYS A 725 7.84 0.59 -35.92
N LYS A 726 7.64 1.35 -37.01
CA LYS A 726 6.35 1.78 -37.59
C LYS A 726 5.32 0.64 -37.79
N GLU A 727 5.77 -0.59 -38.01
CA GLU A 727 4.92 -1.77 -38.28
C GLU A 727 4.34 -2.43 -37.01
N GLU A 728 5.01 -2.35 -35.86
CA GLU A 728 4.45 -2.81 -34.59
C GLU A 728 3.38 -1.86 -34.06
N ARG A 729 3.54 -0.55 -34.35
CA ARG A 729 2.46 0.44 -34.21
C ARG A 729 1.25 0.07 -35.08
N MET A 730 1.44 -0.43 -36.31
CA MET A 730 0.35 -0.85 -37.20
C MET A 730 -0.41 -2.10 -36.71
N LYS A 731 0.25 -3.03 -35.99
CA LYS A 731 -0.42 -4.18 -35.37
C LYS A 731 -1.18 -3.83 -34.09
N ARG A 732 -0.68 -2.88 -33.29
CA ARG A 732 -1.44 -2.24 -32.20
C ARG A 732 -2.59 -1.36 -32.72
N ASN A 733 -2.57 -0.95 -33.99
CA ASN A 733 -3.58 -0.12 -34.66
C ASN A 733 -4.86 -0.86 -35.12
N LYS A 734 -5.14 -2.11 -34.73
CA LYS A 734 -6.56 -2.54 -34.64
C LYS A 734 -7.32 -1.82 -33.52
N GLY A 735 -6.55 -1.13 -32.66
CA GLY A 735 -7.03 -0.17 -31.70
C GLY A 735 -7.56 -0.82 -30.43
N LEU A 736 -7.28 -0.19 -29.30
CA LEU A 736 -7.60 -0.72 -27.97
C LEU A 736 -9.12 -0.81 -27.79
N THR A 737 -9.56 -1.84 -27.06
CA THR A 737 -10.97 -2.18 -26.86
C THR A 737 -11.37 -1.93 -25.41
N ALA A 738 -12.37 -1.07 -25.21
CA ALA A 738 -12.95 -0.80 -23.89
C ALA A 738 -14.30 -1.51 -23.72
N HIS A 739 -14.54 -2.14 -22.57
CA HIS A 739 -15.85 -2.66 -22.16
C HIS A 739 -16.50 -1.69 -21.16
N HIS A 740 -17.81 -1.46 -21.26
CA HIS A 740 -18.57 -0.65 -20.30
C HIS A 740 -20.06 -1.08 -20.22
N SER A 741 -20.62 -1.21 -19.00
CA SER A 741 -22.02 -1.61 -18.77
C SER A 741 -22.89 -0.60 -17.99
N GLY A 742 -22.30 0.50 -17.52
CA GLY A 742 -23.05 1.54 -16.77
C GLY A 742 -24.01 2.41 -17.60
N ALA A 743 -24.60 3.42 -16.94
CA ALA A 743 -25.61 4.29 -17.57
C ALA A 743 -25.05 5.10 -18.74
N ALA A 744 -25.91 5.57 -19.66
CA ALA A 744 -25.47 6.32 -20.85
C ALA A 744 -24.60 7.55 -20.52
N GLY A 745 -24.89 8.27 -19.43
CA GLY A 745 -24.06 9.40 -18.99
C GLY A 745 -22.65 8.99 -18.56
N ASP A 746 -22.50 7.84 -17.88
CA ASP A 746 -21.19 7.31 -17.51
C ASP A 746 -20.33 7.05 -18.75
N ILE A 747 -20.94 6.53 -19.82
CA ILE A 747 -20.25 6.25 -21.09
C ILE A 747 -19.84 7.55 -21.79
N VAL A 748 -20.66 8.60 -21.75
CA VAL A 748 -20.27 9.92 -22.28
C VAL A 748 -19.08 10.48 -21.50
N TYR A 749 -19.08 10.33 -20.18
CA TYR A 749 -17.96 10.74 -19.32
C TYR A 749 -16.71 9.85 -19.45
N ALA A 750 -16.82 8.67 -20.06
CA ALA A 750 -15.69 7.81 -20.39
C ALA A 750 -14.89 8.31 -21.60
N ILE A 751 -15.50 9.08 -22.51
CA ILE A 751 -14.91 9.57 -23.77
C ILE A 751 -13.55 10.27 -23.58
N PRO A 752 -13.34 11.20 -22.64
CA PRO A 752 -12.02 11.80 -22.46
C PRO A 752 -10.95 10.77 -22.10
N THR A 753 -11.30 9.76 -21.30
CA THR A 753 -10.42 8.64 -20.95
C THR A 753 -10.18 7.71 -22.13
N PHE A 754 -11.21 7.43 -22.94
CA PHE A 754 -11.08 6.68 -24.19
C PHE A 754 -10.11 7.36 -25.16
N LYS A 755 -10.25 8.68 -25.33
CA LYS A 755 -9.33 9.49 -26.15
C LYS A 755 -7.91 9.42 -25.61
N LYS A 756 -7.74 9.52 -24.29
CA LYS A 756 -6.43 9.49 -23.63
C LYS A 756 -5.72 8.13 -23.76
N LEU A 757 -6.47 7.04 -23.62
CA LEU A 757 -5.94 5.67 -23.77
C LEU A 757 -5.75 5.25 -25.22
N GLY A 758 -6.31 5.98 -26.19
CA GLY A 758 -6.26 5.59 -27.61
C GLY A 758 -7.22 4.43 -27.95
N ILE A 759 -8.34 4.32 -27.23
CA ILE A 759 -9.40 3.36 -27.52
C ILE A 759 -9.95 3.60 -28.94
N LYS A 760 -10.20 2.51 -29.68
CA LYS A 760 -10.88 2.55 -30.98
C LYS A 760 -12.14 1.71 -31.02
N ASN A 761 -12.25 0.69 -30.17
CA ASN A 761 -13.40 -0.20 -30.12
C ASN A 761 -14.08 -0.06 -28.75
N ILE A 762 -15.40 0.09 -28.72
CA ILE A 762 -16.20 0.15 -27.48
C ILE A 762 -17.22 -0.98 -27.50
N ILE A 763 -17.22 -1.80 -26.46
CA ILE A 763 -18.21 -2.84 -26.20
C ILE A 763 -19.23 -2.31 -25.19
N LEU A 764 -20.48 -2.14 -25.64
CA LEU A 764 -21.62 -1.80 -24.81
C LEU A 764 -22.35 -3.08 -24.39
N ASP A 765 -22.44 -3.32 -23.08
CA ASP A 765 -23.02 -4.53 -22.51
C ASP A 765 -24.36 -4.24 -21.81
N PRO A 766 -25.51 -4.62 -22.42
CA PRO A 766 -26.84 -4.39 -21.84
C PRO A 766 -27.25 -5.46 -20.80
N SER A 767 -26.39 -6.45 -20.48
CA SER A 767 -26.74 -7.61 -19.65
C SER A 767 -26.37 -7.49 -18.17
N LYS A 768 -25.34 -6.70 -17.82
CA LYS A 768 -24.88 -6.51 -16.43
C LYS A 768 -25.74 -5.47 -15.69
N ARG A 769 -26.16 -5.78 -14.46
CA ARG A 769 -26.90 -4.86 -13.56
C ARG A 769 -26.28 -4.87 -12.16
N TYR A 770 -25.94 -3.69 -11.62
CA TYR A 770 -25.38 -3.54 -10.28
C TYR A 770 -26.49 -3.32 -9.23
N GLY A 771 -26.79 -4.36 -8.44
CA GLY A 771 -27.43 -4.31 -7.12
C GLY A 771 -28.92 -3.87 -7.03
N PRO A 772 -29.67 -4.31 -6.00
CA PRO A 772 -31.07 -3.94 -5.80
C PRO A 772 -31.31 -2.51 -5.25
N GLU A 773 -30.27 -1.81 -4.76
CA GLU A 773 -30.39 -0.48 -4.12
C GLU A 773 -30.38 0.72 -5.09
N MET A 774 -30.18 0.52 -6.39
CA MET A 774 -30.21 1.59 -7.42
C MET A 774 -31.40 1.46 -8.39
N SER A 775 -32.60 1.19 -7.86
CA SER A 775 -33.83 0.97 -8.64
C SER A 775 -34.39 2.21 -9.38
N PHE A 776 -33.80 3.40 -9.22
CA PHE A 776 -34.26 4.66 -9.83
C PHE A 776 -33.42 5.15 -11.03
N ARG A 777 -32.40 4.38 -11.48
CA ARG A 777 -31.55 4.74 -12.63
C ARG A 777 -31.86 3.84 -13.83
N PRO A 778 -32.13 4.39 -15.03
CA PRO A 778 -32.20 3.58 -16.24
C PRO A 778 -30.80 3.07 -16.59
N TRP A 779 -30.55 1.79 -16.31
CA TRP A 779 -29.35 1.07 -16.72
C TRP A 779 -29.33 0.88 -18.23
N LEU A 780 -28.14 0.58 -18.77
CA LEU A 780 -27.97 0.29 -20.18
C LEU A 780 -28.89 -0.89 -20.58
N ASP A 781 -29.73 -0.67 -21.59
CA ASP A 781 -30.52 -1.71 -22.25
C ASP A 781 -30.27 -1.64 -23.77
N GLU A 782 -30.81 -2.58 -24.54
CA GLU A 782 -30.60 -2.60 -25.99
C GLU A 782 -31.12 -1.32 -26.68
N LYS A 783 -32.22 -0.73 -26.19
CA LYS A 783 -32.79 0.49 -26.77
C LYS A 783 -31.85 1.68 -26.55
N ILE A 784 -31.29 1.81 -25.35
CA ILE A 784 -30.31 2.85 -25.00
C ILE A 784 -29.00 2.63 -25.77
N CYS A 785 -28.51 1.38 -25.88
CA CYS A 785 -27.31 1.07 -26.65
C CYS A 785 -27.46 1.50 -28.13
N ASN A 786 -28.60 1.16 -28.74
CA ASN A 786 -28.89 1.52 -30.14
C ASN A 786 -29.03 3.04 -30.32
N SER A 787 -29.58 3.75 -29.34
CA SER A 787 -29.69 5.21 -29.38
C SER A 787 -28.35 5.93 -29.16
N LEU A 788 -27.44 5.34 -28.35
CA LEU A 788 -26.13 5.91 -28.01
C LEU A 788 -25.07 5.61 -29.08
N LYS A 789 -25.22 4.50 -29.81
CA LYS A 789 -24.28 4.04 -30.82
C LYS A 789 -23.94 5.10 -31.88
N PRO A 790 -24.90 5.77 -32.56
CA PRO A 790 -24.60 6.82 -33.53
C PRO A 790 -23.78 7.97 -32.95
N PHE A 791 -24.03 8.30 -31.67
CA PHE A 791 -23.29 9.35 -30.98
C PHE A 791 -21.82 8.94 -30.79
N LEU A 792 -21.54 7.75 -30.25
CA LEU A 792 -20.17 7.27 -30.07
C LEU A 792 -19.43 7.05 -31.41
N GLU A 793 -20.11 6.56 -32.44
CA GLU A 793 -19.53 6.42 -33.78
C GLU A 793 -19.15 7.77 -34.38
N SER A 794 -19.95 8.82 -34.16
CA SER A 794 -19.60 10.18 -34.56
C SER A 794 -18.35 10.73 -33.85
N GLN A 795 -17.97 10.15 -32.71
CA GLN A 795 -16.73 10.50 -31.99
C GLN A 795 -15.51 9.70 -32.47
N GLY A 796 -15.68 8.84 -33.49
CA GLY A 796 -14.59 8.08 -34.12
C GLY A 796 -14.34 6.68 -33.53
N TYR A 797 -15.31 6.13 -32.79
CA TYR A 797 -15.23 4.77 -32.22
C TYR A 797 -16.00 3.74 -33.04
N ASN A 798 -15.50 2.51 -33.09
CA ASN A 798 -16.25 1.35 -33.55
C ASN A 798 -17.04 0.75 -32.39
N VAL A 799 -18.38 0.73 -32.47
CA VAL A 799 -19.25 0.36 -31.35
C VAL A 799 -19.89 -1.01 -31.57
N ILE A 800 -19.63 -1.91 -30.63
CA ILE A 800 -20.13 -3.29 -30.59
C ILE A 800 -21.13 -3.39 -29.44
N ILE A 801 -22.32 -3.94 -29.70
CA ILE A 801 -23.32 -4.22 -28.67
C ILE A 801 -23.32 -5.74 -28.45
N SER A 802 -22.92 -6.20 -27.27
CA SER A 802 -22.73 -7.64 -26.98
C SER A 802 -22.98 -7.96 -25.51
N LYS A 803 -23.59 -9.12 -25.24
CA LYS A 803 -23.78 -9.70 -23.89
C LYS A 803 -22.59 -10.64 -23.66
N THR A 804 -21.75 -10.36 -22.67
CA THR A 804 -20.31 -10.73 -22.60
C THR A 804 -19.93 -12.19 -22.88
N ASP A 805 -19.10 -12.38 -23.93
CA ASP A 805 -18.10 -13.46 -24.18
C ASP A 805 -16.89 -12.94 -25.02
N THR A 806 -16.78 -11.63 -25.24
CA THR A 806 -15.73 -10.98 -26.06
C THR A 806 -14.55 -10.52 -25.21
N VAL A 807 -13.32 -10.59 -25.73
CA VAL A 807 -12.10 -10.11 -25.05
C VAL A 807 -11.99 -8.57 -25.18
N TRP A 808 -11.64 -7.88 -24.10
CA TRP A 808 -11.38 -6.43 -24.06
C TRP A 808 -10.04 -6.11 -23.39
N ASP A 809 -9.47 -4.93 -23.70
CA ASP A 809 -8.19 -4.46 -23.15
C ASP A 809 -8.38 -3.66 -21.85
N TYR A 810 -9.49 -2.92 -21.74
CA TYR A 810 -9.81 -2.09 -20.58
C TYR A 810 -11.25 -2.33 -20.10
N ASP A 811 -11.42 -2.56 -18.79
CA ASP A 811 -12.72 -2.70 -18.14
C ASP A 811 -13.13 -1.40 -17.44
N PHE A 812 -14.00 -0.62 -18.08
CA PHE A 812 -14.47 0.64 -17.54
C PHE A 812 -15.57 0.49 -16.48
N ASP A 813 -15.90 -0.72 -16.04
CA ASP A 813 -16.75 -0.89 -14.87
C ASP A 813 -15.96 -0.84 -13.56
N ILE A 814 -14.62 -0.96 -13.61
CA ILE A 814 -13.76 -1.05 -12.42
C ILE A 814 -13.83 0.19 -11.52
N PHE A 815 -14.06 1.39 -12.07
CA PHE A 815 -14.10 2.63 -11.27
C PHE A 815 -15.20 2.61 -10.19
N ARG A 816 -16.26 1.82 -10.39
CA ARG A 816 -17.33 1.66 -9.39
C ARG A 816 -16.88 0.87 -8.16
N ASN A 817 -15.78 0.12 -8.27
CA ASN A 817 -15.18 -0.70 -7.21
C ASN A 817 -13.95 -0.04 -6.56
N CYS A 818 -13.49 1.10 -7.09
CA CYS A 818 -12.31 1.83 -6.61
C CYS A 818 -12.61 2.74 -5.39
N GLY A 819 -13.84 2.72 -4.85
CA GLY A 819 -14.20 3.47 -3.64
C GLY A 819 -14.23 4.99 -3.81
N PHE A 820 -14.34 5.50 -5.04
CA PHE A 820 -14.38 6.94 -5.29
C PHE A 820 -15.62 7.60 -4.67
N ASN A 821 -15.43 8.80 -4.13
CA ASN A 821 -16.51 9.59 -3.58
C ASN A 821 -17.22 10.42 -4.68
N MET A 822 -18.46 10.02 -5.01
CA MET A 822 -19.30 10.63 -6.06
C MET A 822 -19.76 12.07 -5.78
N GLU A 823 -19.63 12.57 -4.55
CA GLU A 823 -20.01 13.95 -4.20
C GLU A 823 -18.88 14.94 -4.47
N VAL A 824 -17.64 14.46 -4.59
CA VAL A 824 -16.45 15.31 -4.67
C VAL A 824 -15.70 15.18 -5.98
N MET A 825 -15.85 14.06 -6.69
CA MET A 825 -15.09 13.78 -7.90
C MET A 825 -16.00 13.64 -9.11
N HIS A 826 -15.61 14.30 -10.20
CA HIS A 826 -16.35 14.24 -11.45
C HIS A 826 -16.27 12.83 -12.06
N ILE A 827 -17.36 12.30 -12.60
CA ILE A 827 -17.43 10.91 -13.09
C ILE A 827 -16.34 10.62 -14.14
N ALA A 828 -16.06 11.56 -15.04
CA ALA A 828 -14.99 11.40 -16.01
C ALA A 828 -13.61 11.25 -15.34
N LEU A 829 -13.34 12.00 -14.27
CA LEU A 829 -12.09 11.89 -13.51
C LEU A 829 -12.00 10.56 -12.77
N MET A 830 -13.11 10.06 -12.21
CA MET A 830 -13.12 8.75 -11.56
C MET A 830 -12.70 7.65 -12.53
N GLN A 831 -13.27 7.66 -13.73
CA GLN A 831 -12.94 6.68 -14.76
C GLN A 831 -11.49 6.81 -15.23
N ALA A 832 -11.00 8.05 -15.36
CA ALA A 832 -9.60 8.31 -15.70
C ALA A 832 -8.64 7.79 -14.63
N THR A 833 -8.92 8.07 -13.35
CA THR A 833 -8.13 7.58 -12.22
C THR A 833 -8.17 6.06 -12.10
N ALA A 834 -9.31 5.43 -12.34
CA ALA A 834 -9.43 3.97 -12.35
C ALA A 834 -8.58 3.30 -13.44
N MET A 835 -8.32 4.03 -14.52
CA MET A 835 -7.49 3.61 -15.65
C MET A 835 -6.05 4.14 -15.54
N GLU A 836 -5.71 4.78 -14.42
CA GLU A 836 -4.39 5.38 -14.17
C GLU A 836 -3.96 6.39 -15.26
N VAL A 837 -4.91 7.17 -15.77
CA VAL A 837 -4.65 8.22 -16.77
C VAL A 837 -5.23 9.57 -16.38
N ASP A 838 -4.55 10.63 -16.80
CA ASP A 838 -5.02 12.01 -16.59
C ASP A 838 -5.77 12.54 -17.82
N ILE A 839 -6.93 13.14 -17.59
CA ILE A 839 -7.76 13.74 -18.63
C ILE A 839 -7.97 15.24 -18.36
N ASN A 840 -8.09 16.03 -19.44
CA ASN A 840 -8.41 17.45 -19.36
C ASN A 840 -9.90 17.67 -19.66
N LEU A 841 -10.65 18.16 -18.66
CA LEU A 841 -12.07 18.50 -18.80
C LEU A 841 -12.31 20.01 -19.04
N SER A 842 -11.25 20.80 -19.25
CA SER A 842 -11.40 22.22 -19.62
C SER A 842 -11.51 22.44 -21.13
N GLU A 843 -11.24 21.40 -21.92
CA GLU A 843 -11.38 21.40 -23.37
C GLU A 843 -12.58 20.54 -23.77
N ALA A 844 -13.26 20.90 -24.85
CA ALA A 844 -14.34 20.08 -25.40
C ALA A 844 -13.84 18.66 -25.71
N TRP A 845 -14.43 17.65 -25.08
CA TRP A 845 -14.15 16.24 -25.35
C TRP A 845 -15.19 15.59 -26.26
N ILE A 846 -16.23 16.32 -26.65
CA ILE A 846 -17.22 15.93 -27.64
C ILE A 846 -17.07 16.84 -28.84
N ASN A 847 -17.02 16.24 -30.03
CA ASN A 847 -17.01 16.99 -31.29
C ASN A 847 -18.29 16.71 -32.07
N ILE A 848 -18.99 17.77 -32.48
CA ILE A 848 -20.19 17.68 -33.31
C ILE A 848 -19.94 18.49 -34.59
N GLU A 849 -19.63 17.80 -35.68
CA GLU A 849 -19.28 18.44 -36.95
C GLU A 849 -20.47 19.17 -37.60
N ASN A 850 -21.70 18.72 -37.33
CA ASN A 850 -22.91 19.27 -37.95
C ASN A 850 -23.94 19.73 -36.90
N PRO A 851 -23.72 20.83 -36.16
CA PRO A 851 -24.70 21.36 -35.21
C PRO A 851 -26.06 21.64 -35.87
N ASN A 852 -27.15 21.48 -35.11
CA ASN A 852 -28.52 21.71 -35.58
C ASN A 852 -29.18 22.85 -34.77
N PRO A 853 -29.06 24.11 -35.20
CA PRO A 853 -29.53 25.27 -34.43
C PRO A 853 -31.07 25.41 -34.50
N VAL A 854 -31.78 24.58 -33.75
CA VAL A 854 -33.26 24.59 -33.71
C VAL A 854 -33.80 25.74 -32.85
N ALA A 855 -33.07 26.17 -31.81
CA ALA A 855 -33.49 27.19 -30.85
C ALA A 855 -32.28 27.93 -30.25
N ASP A 856 -32.50 29.16 -29.74
CA ASP A 856 -31.45 29.91 -29.05
C ASP A 856 -31.14 29.30 -27.67
N ILE A 857 -32.20 28.83 -26.97
CA ILE A 857 -32.10 28.22 -25.65
C ILE A 857 -32.66 26.81 -25.71
N VAL A 858 -31.85 25.84 -25.28
CA VAL A 858 -32.26 24.44 -25.13
C VAL A 858 -32.30 24.12 -23.65
N ILE A 859 -33.42 23.57 -23.20
CA ILE A 859 -33.58 23.12 -21.82
C ILE A 859 -33.69 21.61 -21.73
N ASN A 860 -33.12 21.04 -20.67
CA ASN A 860 -33.39 19.67 -20.26
C ASN A 860 -33.58 19.65 -18.75
N TRP A 861 -34.76 19.20 -18.32
CA TRP A 861 -35.06 19.02 -16.91
C TRP A 861 -35.45 17.57 -16.67
N THR A 862 -34.83 16.92 -15.69
CA THR A 862 -35.25 15.57 -15.27
C THR A 862 -35.67 15.57 -13.80
N PRO A 863 -36.58 14.68 -13.38
CA PRO A 863 -36.97 14.54 -11.97
C PRO A 863 -35.84 14.07 -11.04
N ARG A 864 -34.69 13.64 -11.60
CA ARG A 864 -33.56 13.10 -10.84
C ARG A 864 -32.49 14.17 -10.70
N TRP A 865 -31.82 14.25 -9.55
CA TRP A 865 -30.72 15.20 -9.32
C TRP A 865 -31.09 16.67 -9.55
N HIS A 866 -32.37 17.03 -9.36
CA HIS A 866 -32.81 18.43 -9.37
C HIS A 866 -32.80 19.02 -7.95
N ASN A 867 -32.51 20.32 -7.85
CA ASN A 867 -32.53 21.02 -6.58
C ASN A 867 -33.97 21.39 -6.19
N ASN A 868 -34.52 20.70 -5.19
CA ASN A 868 -35.89 20.96 -4.69
C ASN A 868 -36.08 22.37 -4.10
N ASN A 869 -34.99 23.07 -3.76
CA ASN A 869 -35.05 24.45 -3.27
C ASN A 869 -34.99 25.48 -4.41
N PHE A 870 -34.70 25.06 -5.65
CA PHE A 870 -34.73 25.94 -6.82
C PHE A 870 -36.08 25.79 -7.54
N ASN A 871 -36.98 26.75 -7.30
CA ASN A 871 -38.33 26.74 -7.88
C ASN A 871 -38.60 27.99 -8.75
N ALA A 872 -37.58 28.53 -9.39
CA ALA A 872 -37.64 29.80 -10.13
C ALA A 872 -37.53 29.63 -11.65
N TRP A 873 -37.84 28.45 -12.20
CA TRP A 873 -37.77 28.18 -13.64
C TRP A 873 -38.70 29.09 -14.44
N ASP A 874 -39.90 29.32 -13.92
CA ASP A 874 -40.88 30.25 -14.48
C ASP A 874 -40.37 31.69 -14.45
N HIS A 875 -39.84 32.15 -13.31
CA HIS A 875 -39.21 33.47 -13.20
C HIS A 875 -38.01 33.64 -14.15
N LEU A 876 -37.17 32.61 -14.27
CA LEU A 876 -35.98 32.66 -15.11
C LEU A 876 -36.33 32.74 -16.60
N LEU A 877 -37.30 31.94 -17.06
CA LEU A 877 -37.55 31.76 -18.49
C LEU A 877 -38.65 32.67 -19.05
N ASN A 878 -39.55 33.20 -18.22
CA ASN A 878 -40.59 34.14 -18.67
C ASN A 878 -40.00 35.45 -19.23
N ASP A 879 -38.91 35.95 -18.64
CA ASP A 879 -38.18 37.13 -19.11
C ASP A 879 -37.55 36.93 -20.51
N TYR A 880 -37.48 35.68 -20.98
CA TYR A 880 -36.99 35.29 -22.29
C TYR A 880 -38.07 34.66 -23.18
N SER A 881 -39.35 34.82 -22.85
CA SER A 881 -40.48 34.26 -23.63
C SER A 881 -40.51 34.70 -25.11
N GLN A 882 -39.90 35.85 -25.42
CA GLN A 882 -39.68 36.35 -26.79
C GLN A 882 -38.57 35.61 -27.57
N LYS A 883 -37.77 34.77 -26.91
CA LYS A 883 -36.72 33.95 -27.53
C LYS A 883 -37.27 32.58 -27.92
N LYS A 884 -36.63 31.91 -28.88
CA LYS A 884 -36.98 30.54 -29.23
C LYS A 884 -36.36 29.60 -28.19
N ILE A 885 -37.21 29.00 -27.35
CA ILE A 885 -36.85 28.07 -26.28
C ILE A 885 -37.49 26.70 -26.55
N ILE A 886 -36.70 25.63 -26.51
CA ILE A 886 -37.19 24.26 -26.68
C ILE A 886 -36.72 23.35 -25.55
N TYR A 887 -37.50 22.31 -25.28
CA TYR A 887 -37.16 21.24 -24.36
C TYR A 887 -36.70 20.00 -25.13
N VAL A 888 -35.57 19.41 -24.75
CA VAL A 888 -35.09 18.12 -25.26
C VAL A 888 -35.05 17.08 -24.13
N GLY A 889 -35.30 15.81 -24.44
CA GLY A 889 -35.28 14.70 -23.47
C GLY A 889 -36.49 13.79 -23.60
N LEU A 890 -36.89 13.16 -22.49
CA LEU A 890 -38.06 12.29 -22.47
C LEU A 890 -39.35 13.09 -22.45
N LYS A 891 -40.34 12.65 -23.23
CA LYS A 891 -41.65 13.31 -23.31
C LYS A 891 -42.36 13.33 -21.96
N GLU A 892 -42.21 12.27 -21.18
CA GLU A 892 -42.78 12.13 -19.85
C GLU A 892 -42.18 13.13 -18.84
N ASP A 893 -40.89 13.46 -18.97
CA ASP A 893 -40.22 14.43 -18.10
C ASP A 893 -40.61 15.87 -18.48
N TYR A 894 -40.82 16.14 -19.78
CA TYR A 894 -41.37 17.41 -20.25
C TYR A 894 -42.79 17.65 -19.73
N ASP A 895 -43.67 16.64 -19.80
CA ASP A 895 -45.05 16.77 -19.36
C ASP A 895 -45.10 17.03 -17.83
N LYS A 896 -44.22 16.39 -17.05
CA LYS A 896 -44.03 16.68 -15.62
C LYS A 896 -43.52 18.10 -15.39
N PHE A 897 -42.52 18.55 -16.14
CA PHE A 897 -41.98 19.90 -16.05
C PHE A 897 -43.08 20.96 -16.25
N LEU A 898 -43.90 20.83 -17.30
CA LEU A 898 -45.02 21.76 -17.53
C LEU A 898 -46.12 21.66 -16.48
N SER A 899 -46.37 20.47 -15.93
CA SER A 899 -47.35 20.32 -14.84
C SER A 899 -46.96 21.12 -13.60
N GLN A 900 -45.66 21.26 -13.35
CA GLN A 900 -45.07 22.02 -12.25
C GLN A 900 -44.94 23.51 -12.58
N TYR A 901 -44.59 23.86 -13.82
CA TYR A 901 -44.35 25.23 -14.28
C TYR A 901 -45.32 25.64 -15.41
N ARG A 902 -46.61 25.74 -15.07
CA ARG A 902 -47.69 25.97 -16.06
C ARG A 902 -47.54 27.25 -16.87
N SER A 903 -46.87 28.27 -16.33
CA SER A 903 -46.60 29.55 -17.02
C SER A 903 -45.59 29.43 -18.17
N LEU A 904 -44.94 28.28 -18.33
CA LEU A 904 -43.93 28.01 -19.37
C LEU A 904 -44.48 27.21 -20.57
N ASP A 905 -45.79 27.21 -20.81
CA ASP A 905 -46.45 26.45 -21.89
C ASP A 905 -46.06 26.87 -23.32
N PHE A 906 -45.41 28.03 -23.46
CA PHE A 906 -44.81 28.50 -24.69
C PHE A 906 -43.55 27.70 -25.10
N ILE A 907 -42.87 27.04 -24.15
CA ILE A 907 -41.74 26.14 -24.44
C ILE A 907 -42.26 24.88 -25.12
N LYS A 908 -41.68 24.52 -26.26
CA LYS A 908 -42.12 23.33 -27.03
C LYS A 908 -41.16 22.17 -26.84
N PHE A 909 -41.72 20.98 -26.70
CA PHE A 909 -40.99 19.72 -26.74
C PHE A 909 -40.44 19.49 -28.16
N GLN A 910 -39.14 19.24 -28.25
CA GLN A 910 -38.45 18.86 -29.47
C GLN A 910 -38.10 17.37 -29.38
N ASP A 911 -38.70 16.59 -30.27
CA ASP A 911 -38.38 15.16 -30.38
C ASP A 911 -37.01 14.95 -31.03
N THR A 912 -36.33 13.86 -30.65
CA THR A 912 -34.99 13.51 -31.11
C THR A 912 -34.93 12.03 -31.47
N GLU A 913 -34.43 11.71 -32.67
CA GLU A 913 -34.42 10.32 -33.16
C GLU A 913 -33.49 9.42 -32.32
N ASN A 914 -32.34 9.95 -31.92
CA ASN A 914 -31.33 9.26 -31.11
C ASN A 914 -30.48 10.27 -30.34
N ILE A 915 -29.53 9.77 -29.54
CA ILE A 915 -28.68 10.63 -28.69
C ILE A 915 -27.78 11.55 -29.52
N TYR A 916 -27.40 11.16 -30.74
CA TYR A 916 -26.60 12.02 -31.63
C TYR A 916 -27.42 13.23 -32.12
N ASP A 917 -28.69 13.03 -32.48
CA ASP A 917 -29.59 14.13 -32.86
C ASP A 917 -29.81 15.12 -31.71
N MET A 918 -29.99 14.62 -30.49
CA MET A 918 -30.03 15.46 -29.28
C MET A 918 -28.73 16.26 -29.10
N ALA A 919 -27.56 15.63 -29.28
CA ALA A 919 -26.26 16.31 -29.18
C ALA A 919 -26.08 17.41 -30.23
N ARG A 920 -26.58 17.20 -31.46
CA ARG A 920 -26.56 18.23 -32.52
C ARG A 920 -27.41 19.44 -32.17
N ILE A 921 -28.58 19.22 -31.58
CA ILE A 921 -29.47 20.31 -31.14
C ILE A 921 -28.83 21.11 -30.01
N ILE A 922 -28.22 20.43 -29.03
CA ILE A 922 -27.50 21.08 -27.92
C ILE A 922 -26.32 21.89 -28.46
N ALA A 923 -25.50 21.32 -29.36
CA ALA A 923 -24.36 22.01 -29.97
C ALA A 923 -24.78 23.22 -30.84
N GLY A 924 -26.01 23.22 -31.36
CA GLY A 924 -26.56 24.34 -32.14
C GLY A 924 -27.18 25.45 -31.28
N ALA A 925 -27.34 25.23 -29.97
CA ALA A 925 -27.92 26.21 -29.06
C ALA A 925 -26.89 27.26 -28.65
N LYS A 926 -27.35 28.46 -28.27
CA LYS A 926 -26.49 29.47 -27.64
C LYS A 926 -26.33 29.24 -26.15
N ILE A 927 -27.39 28.72 -25.52
CA ILE A 927 -27.45 28.43 -24.09
C ILE A 927 -28.14 27.08 -23.90
N PHE A 928 -27.49 26.20 -23.13
CA PHE A 928 -28.11 25.00 -22.58
C PHE A 928 -28.42 25.23 -21.10
N ILE A 929 -29.60 24.82 -20.64
CA ILE A 929 -29.98 24.89 -19.22
C ILE A 929 -30.54 23.53 -18.79
N GLY A 930 -29.88 22.89 -17.83
CA GLY A 930 -30.39 21.63 -17.30
C GLY A 930 -29.70 21.17 -16.03
N ASN A 931 -30.35 20.21 -15.35
CA ASN A 931 -29.78 19.50 -14.21
C ASN A 931 -29.00 18.25 -14.66
N GLN A 932 -28.30 17.61 -13.72
CA GLN A 932 -27.44 16.46 -14.01
C GLN A 932 -28.21 15.34 -14.73
N SER A 933 -27.86 15.13 -16.00
CA SER A 933 -28.53 14.22 -16.92
C SER A 933 -27.59 13.83 -18.06
N LEU A 934 -28.04 12.95 -18.96
CA LEU A 934 -27.31 12.65 -20.19
C LEU A 934 -27.14 13.89 -21.08
N ALA A 935 -28.17 14.73 -21.18
CA ALA A 935 -28.10 15.96 -21.96
C ALA A 935 -27.10 16.95 -21.35
N TYR A 936 -27.04 17.03 -20.01
CA TYR A 936 -26.01 17.82 -19.33
C TYR A 936 -24.60 17.26 -19.58
N ALA A 937 -24.39 15.95 -19.51
CA ALA A 937 -23.08 15.34 -19.81
C ALA A 937 -22.61 15.62 -21.25
N ILE A 938 -23.55 15.73 -22.20
CA ILE A 938 -23.25 16.13 -23.57
C ILE A 938 -22.95 17.63 -23.66
N ALA A 939 -23.79 18.47 -23.07
CA ALA A 939 -23.60 19.92 -23.06
C ALA A 939 -22.30 20.34 -22.38
N GLU A 940 -21.89 19.62 -21.33
CA GLU A 940 -20.64 19.86 -20.60
C GLU A 940 -19.41 19.43 -21.39
N GLY A 941 -19.54 18.43 -22.26
CA GLY A 941 -18.43 17.98 -23.11
C GLY A 941 -18.26 18.72 -24.43
N LEU A 942 -19.24 19.56 -24.79
CA LEU A 942 -19.21 20.48 -25.94
C LEU A 942 -18.58 21.82 -25.54
#